data_AF-A0A397VFW2-F1
#
_entry.id   AF-A0A397VFW2-F1
#
_cell.length_a   1.000
_cell.length_b   1.000
_cell.length_c   1.000
_cell.angle_alpha   90.00
_cell.angle_beta   90.00
_cell.angle_gamma   90.00
#
_symmetry.space_group_name_H-M   'P 1'
#
loop_
_entity.id
_entity.type
_entity.pdbx_description
1 polymer ?
#
loop_
_entity_poly.entity_id
_entity_poly.type
_entity_poly.pdbx_seq_one_letter_code
_entity_poly.pdbx_strand_id
1 'polypeptide(L)'
;MKNLSPSQNLQPQEPAEREPAVQEPAVQEPAEREPAANLPCVFAGLVGTYNSVGLKKCETKVPTRHADSQTAKNRLPLYNSFFPELVEIQTHLEDYSMCNRHYNQLIASNYFHRHLLNLNSQRHNPKRQVESHDSETEFIEKQTCEIGIQVGKQLCEVGVQTSESIIQDLENYVILLQEQLNKKISEIEDLRKHLDCAYDYVVESWECDQKINKLSQELIKQNNDLLFKWENRFSNQEKRINSIIQIANKERQNVYNDIDSLILNKDRFSLNNLLNFTPNNWLANRNPVIVNFIEVLTHNNESSNNDSTLKEKLFKKVVAVDAIYGSRHKNYVSEINLTLSAIKYSLARSKMIVDIDNHVISSGSYVKFINWLESLAIEQEPIPEGLLFLAFDNEQRGQYNYLDRGYNTVIYHTVTSFVAFNIDKKNLAQFTTNPWRYNLLNDFQYKELYYLTPEMRTECESELNAYLLPILNELINEKRNESNTIDTIIKNQKGIGGHSKWCKKCNTTNIDNRKRTCPNCNEKLDTLAALRAESTNEFAQISNTTSQLKPIIIKSNTFTHEQKTLPFERISITQKLEPDQNVVVPEMYVPDPLGLNPNSINNVKKVLEHIQNIAKINNNGRKWLPVICDGVPYNLAQKIKKDFPWLILIPGALHEEMNMLKAFVELNWAIDIKQFAIRQGYRTENQLGFFKKCTDHHKSWDSICDIYRHAMTCELLWPYVVEAENPSVNDYLDWAKKQDDCIYKLKFEQTFVYLQAIVNFRTGVRNNRPSLRNAARRIFAPIWSGRRHPIYRYIEVDYEGQLLRLHPEIRKIVELYSVISRSGYCNQHQGLDAILEEINKYLKALIPPVPSQRHWNIAARNCTKFIKLRYMLFDMIGHTESESSGGRTRPDYTSESQRFRVQLRKTGFLNPQNDNRRFESLEGEYLLSEQLKKFSDLACERRIAFIKETFENNKPSLPQPIPVTEQEKEAAMSEEKMSKAELLATINSLLASINISDRSKYRGLQQKNCNQLREILQSIRDLQDNQDEPEDESESETEN
;
A
#
# COMPACT_ATOMS: atom_id res chain seq x y z
N MET A 1 7.89 52.62 4.32
CA MET A 1 8.04 54.02 4.76
C MET A 1 8.90 54.04 6.02
N LYS A 2 9.65 55.13 6.23
CA LYS A 2 10.46 55.47 7.44
C LYS A 2 11.49 54.43 7.89
N ASN A 3 12.74 54.70 7.52
CA ASN A 3 13.93 54.23 8.22
C ASN A 3 14.01 54.87 9.62
N LEU A 4 14.80 54.30 10.54
CA LEU A 4 15.66 55.07 11.46
C LEU A 4 16.72 54.17 12.11
N SER A 5 17.96 54.67 12.16
CA SER A 5 19.19 54.05 12.68
C SER A 5 20.19 55.20 12.97
N PRO A 6 21.35 55.00 13.63
CA PRO A 6 21.70 54.15 14.78
C PRO A 6 22.48 54.97 15.86
N SER A 7 23.39 54.32 16.61
CA SER A 7 24.66 54.86 17.18
C SER A 7 24.75 55.19 18.69
N GLN A 8 25.60 54.44 19.41
CA GLN A 8 26.68 54.87 20.34
C GLN A 8 27.23 53.59 21.02
N ASN A 9 28.46 53.09 20.84
CA ASN A 9 29.85 53.60 20.90
C ASN A 9 30.54 53.44 22.28
N LEU A 10 31.57 52.58 22.32
CA LEU A 10 32.81 52.60 23.13
C LEU A 10 33.53 51.26 22.84
N GLN A 11 34.40 51.18 21.82
CA GLN A 11 35.85 51.49 21.79
C GLN A 11 36.77 50.27 22.10
N PRO A 12 38.03 50.24 21.59
CA PRO A 12 38.64 48.99 21.13
C PRO A 12 39.90 48.54 21.90
N GLN A 13 40.36 47.32 21.59
CA GLN A 13 41.76 46.91 21.71
C GLN A 13 42.23 46.21 20.41
N GLU A 14 43.55 46.17 20.24
CA GLU A 14 44.27 45.78 19.02
C GLU A 14 44.58 44.26 18.93
N PRO A 15 45.09 43.74 17.78
CA PRO A 15 44.81 42.36 17.38
C PRO A 15 45.77 41.31 17.94
N ALA A 16 45.26 40.08 18.07
CA ALA A 16 46.06 38.87 18.18
C ALA A 16 46.48 38.35 16.79
N GLU A 17 47.59 37.61 16.74
CA GLU A 17 48.16 37.06 15.51
C GLU A 17 47.47 35.76 15.02
N ARG A 18 47.96 35.20 13.91
CA ARG A 18 47.26 34.13 13.15
C ARG A 18 47.57 32.74 13.69
N GLU A 19 46.53 31.93 13.87
CA GLU A 19 46.65 30.46 13.81
C GLU A 19 46.10 29.92 12.47
N PRO A 20 46.59 28.75 11.99
CA PRO A 20 46.21 28.17 10.70
C PRO A 20 44.88 27.38 10.75
N ALA A 21 44.37 27.00 9.57
CA ALA A 21 43.10 26.30 9.43
C ALA A 21 43.12 24.89 10.05
N VAL A 22 42.11 24.59 10.85
CA VAL A 22 41.82 23.24 11.38
C VAL A 22 40.92 22.48 10.40
N GLN A 23 41.28 21.23 10.10
CA GLN A 23 40.50 20.34 9.24
C GLN A 23 39.33 19.67 10.01
N GLU A 24 38.36 19.15 9.27
CA GLU A 24 37.19 18.47 9.82
C GLU A 24 37.59 17.21 10.62
N PRO A 25 37.01 16.96 11.82
CA PRO A 25 37.27 15.75 12.57
C PRO A 25 36.59 14.54 11.90
N ALA A 26 37.38 13.53 11.56
CA ALA A 26 36.89 12.29 11.00
C ALA A 26 36.03 11.49 12.01
N VAL A 27 35.10 10.69 11.49
CA VAL A 27 34.30 9.74 12.28
C VAL A 27 35.23 8.68 12.87
N GLN A 28 35.20 8.51 14.19
CA GLN A 28 35.89 7.40 14.86
C GLN A 28 35.02 6.14 14.84
N GLU A 29 35.54 5.07 14.25
CA GLU A 29 35.10 3.70 14.49
C GLU A 29 35.43 3.27 15.94
N PRO A 30 34.76 2.25 16.51
CA PRO A 30 35.05 1.79 17.86
C PRO A 30 36.49 1.25 17.95
N ALA A 31 37.32 1.88 18.79
CA ALA A 31 38.73 1.53 18.92
C ALA A 31 38.93 0.09 19.40
N GLU A 32 39.71 -0.70 18.65
CA GLU A 32 40.19 -2.00 19.12
C GLU A 32 41.14 -1.82 20.32
N ARG A 33 40.99 -2.66 21.34
CA ARG A 33 41.81 -2.58 22.56
C ARG A 33 43.23 -3.08 22.27
N GLU A 34 44.24 -2.29 22.63
CA GLU A 34 45.65 -2.64 22.41
C GLU A 34 46.00 -4.00 23.05
N PRO A 35 46.74 -4.91 22.38
CA PRO A 35 47.03 -6.24 22.93
C PRO A 35 47.87 -6.23 24.21
N ALA A 36 47.51 -7.10 25.18
CA ALA A 36 48.24 -7.30 26.44
C ALA A 36 49.73 -7.71 26.29
N ALA A 37 50.24 -7.97 25.08
CA ALA A 37 51.65 -8.22 24.81
C ALA A 37 52.48 -6.92 24.77
N ASN A 38 51.85 -5.78 24.46
CA ASN A 38 52.52 -4.48 24.35
C ASN A 38 52.59 -3.76 25.72
N LEU A 39 51.58 -3.96 26.57
CA LEU A 39 51.44 -3.26 27.85
C LEU A 39 52.45 -3.76 28.91
N PRO A 40 53.06 -2.88 29.72
CA PRO A 40 54.01 -3.26 30.75
C PRO A 40 53.35 -4.10 31.86
N CYS A 41 54.10 -5.04 32.46
CA CYS A 41 53.57 -5.85 33.54
C CYS A 41 53.44 -5.03 34.84
N VAL A 42 52.27 -5.05 35.50
CA VAL A 42 51.98 -4.34 36.78
C VAL A 42 53.13 -4.42 37.78
N PHE A 43 53.71 -5.62 37.95
CA PHE A 43 54.73 -5.87 38.97
C PHE A 43 56.17 -5.66 38.47
N ALA A 44 56.39 -5.19 37.24
CA ALA A 44 57.73 -5.03 36.67
C ALA A 44 58.61 -4.05 37.45
N GLY A 45 58.07 -2.89 37.85
CA GLY A 45 58.78 -1.94 38.72
C GLY A 45 58.96 -2.46 40.16
N LEU A 46 57.93 -3.11 40.70
CA LEU A 46 57.89 -3.61 42.08
C LEU A 46 58.86 -4.77 42.35
N VAL A 47 59.30 -5.48 41.31
CA VAL A 47 60.30 -6.55 41.40
C VAL A 47 61.62 -6.08 42.02
N GLY A 48 62.06 -4.85 41.75
CA GLY A 48 63.31 -4.33 42.32
C GLY A 48 63.24 -4.23 43.83
N THR A 49 62.21 -3.56 44.34
CA THR A 49 61.95 -3.29 45.76
C THR A 49 61.66 -4.56 46.56
N TYR A 50 60.82 -5.46 46.03
CA TYR A 50 60.21 -6.56 46.80
C TYR A 50 60.78 -7.96 46.51
N ASN A 51 61.88 -8.08 45.76
CA ASN A 51 62.58 -9.36 45.56
C ASN A 51 63.09 -9.97 46.89
N SER A 52 63.42 -9.14 47.88
CA SER A 52 63.76 -9.55 49.26
C SER A 52 62.61 -10.25 50.00
N VAL A 53 61.36 -9.91 49.65
CA VAL A 53 60.13 -10.52 50.20
C VAL A 53 59.59 -11.64 49.29
N GLY A 54 60.43 -12.14 48.37
CA GLY A 54 60.12 -13.29 47.51
C GLY A 54 59.30 -12.97 46.25
N LEU A 55 59.03 -11.70 45.91
CA LEU A 55 58.39 -11.35 44.64
C LEU A 55 59.32 -11.73 43.48
N LYS A 56 58.92 -12.68 42.63
CA LYS A 56 59.80 -13.21 41.58
C LYS A 56 60.02 -12.17 40.48
N LYS A 57 61.23 -12.15 39.91
CA LYS A 57 61.55 -11.38 38.70
C LYS A 57 60.55 -11.64 37.56
N CYS A 58 60.22 -10.57 36.82
CA CYS A 58 59.32 -10.60 35.67
C CYS A 58 59.92 -11.40 34.52
N GLU A 59 59.07 -12.07 33.73
CA GLU A 59 59.46 -12.77 32.50
C GLU A 59 58.77 -12.13 31.30
N THR A 60 59.56 -11.76 30.29
CA THR A 60 59.11 -11.06 29.07
C THR A 60 58.85 -12.01 27.90
N LYS A 61 58.59 -13.29 28.16
CA LYS A 61 58.17 -14.27 27.15
C LYS A 61 56.71 -14.67 27.39
N VAL A 62 55.91 -14.49 26.34
CA VAL A 62 54.46 -14.72 26.20
C VAL A 62 54.06 -16.10 26.77
N PRO A 63 52.93 -16.26 27.50
CA PRO A 63 51.76 -15.37 27.54
C PRO A 63 51.76 -14.27 28.62
N THR A 64 51.26 -13.10 28.24
CA THR A 64 50.75 -12.06 29.13
C THR A 64 49.21 -12.07 29.12
N ARG A 65 48.59 -11.42 30.11
CA ARG A 65 47.13 -11.18 30.21
C ARG A 65 46.90 -9.72 30.59
N HIS A 66 45.75 -9.14 30.27
CA HIS A 66 45.43 -7.80 30.80
C HIS A 66 45.27 -7.83 32.33
N ALA A 67 45.75 -6.78 33.00
CA ALA A 67 45.69 -6.68 34.46
C ALA A 67 44.28 -6.36 34.99
N ASP A 68 43.42 -5.78 34.16
CA ASP A 68 42.04 -5.40 34.51
C ASP A 68 41.05 -6.58 34.60
N SER A 69 41.47 -7.81 34.28
CA SER A 69 40.61 -8.99 34.32
C SER A 69 39.93 -9.19 35.69
N GLN A 70 38.68 -9.67 35.73
CA GLN A 70 37.89 -9.73 36.97
C GLN A 70 38.58 -10.55 38.09
N THR A 71 39.25 -11.65 37.74
CA THR A 71 40.02 -12.48 38.69
C THR A 71 41.19 -11.70 39.32
N ALA A 72 41.77 -10.75 38.59
CA ALA A 72 42.83 -9.88 39.07
C ALA A 72 42.27 -8.73 39.90
N LYS A 73 41.25 -8.00 39.41
CA LYS A 73 40.52 -6.96 40.18
C LYS A 73 40.01 -7.49 41.53
N ASN A 74 39.62 -8.76 41.61
CA ASN A 74 39.18 -9.41 42.86
C ASN A 74 40.31 -9.89 43.79
N ARG A 75 41.56 -10.08 43.31
CA ARG A 75 42.66 -10.66 44.11
C ARG A 75 43.83 -9.70 44.37
N LEU A 76 44.09 -8.73 43.49
CA LEU A 76 45.12 -7.72 43.69
C LEU A 76 44.94 -6.92 45.00
N PRO A 77 43.72 -6.53 45.43
CA PRO A 77 43.51 -5.81 46.69
C PRO A 77 44.02 -6.53 47.95
N LEU A 78 44.14 -7.87 47.92
CA LEU A 78 44.70 -8.67 49.02
C LEU A 78 46.19 -8.41 49.28
N TYR A 79 46.87 -7.72 48.35
CA TYR A 79 48.30 -7.40 48.45
C TYR A 79 48.58 -5.93 48.79
N ASN A 80 47.56 -5.09 48.93
CA ASN A 80 47.70 -3.64 49.14
C ASN A 80 48.40 -3.28 50.47
N SER A 81 48.31 -4.16 51.47
CA SER A 81 49.03 -4.04 52.75
C SER A 81 50.48 -4.54 52.71
N PHE A 82 50.93 -5.06 51.57
CA PHE A 82 52.29 -5.59 51.36
C PHE A 82 53.04 -4.86 50.24
N PHE A 83 52.32 -4.35 49.24
CA PHE A 83 52.82 -3.51 48.15
C PHE A 83 51.95 -2.24 48.06
N PRO A 84 52.22 -1.19 48.85
CA PRO A 84 51.36 0.00 48.93
C PRO A 84 51.18 0.71 47.58
N GLU A 85 52.19 0.67 46.72
CA GLU A 85 52.20 1.25 45.37
C GLU A 85 51.15 0.61 44.45
N LEU A 86 50.74 -0.62 44.77
CA LEU A 86 49.70 -1.35 44.03
C LEU A 86 48.31 -0.71 44.18
N VAL A 87 48.09 0.13 45.20
CA VAL A 87 46.82 0.86 45.41
C VAL A 87 46.60 1.90 44.32
N GLU A 88 47.65 2.62 43.93
CA GLU A 88 47.58 3.63 42.86
C GLU A 88 47.53 2.97 41.48
N ILE A 89 48.33 1.93 41.25
CA ILE A 89 48.28 1.14 39.99
C ILE A 89 46.90 0.46 39.80
N GLN A 90 46.15 0.19 40.89
CA GLN A 90 44.81 -0.40 40.81
C GLN A 90 43.74 0.51 40.20
N THR A 91 43.94 1.83 40.09
CA THR A 91 42.96 2.71 39.43
C THR A 91 43.09 2.75 37.90
N HIS A 92 44.16 2.18 37.34
CA HIS A 92 44.49 2.22 35.90
C HIS A 92 44.88 0.84 35.34
N LEU A 93 44.26 -0.25 35.83
CA LEU A 93 44.63 -1.63 35.44
C LEU A 93 44.41 -1.96 33.95
N GLU A 94 43.62 -1.18 33.22
CA GLU A 94 43.48 -1.27 31.77
C GLU A 94 44.80 -1.08 31.01
N ASP A 95 45.69 -0.22 31.52
CA ASP A 95 46.96 0.21 30.90
C ASP A 95 48.12 -0.78 31.13
N TYR A 96 47.88 -1.86 31.88
CA TYR A 96 48.91 -2.83 32.27
C TYR A 96 48.58 -4.27 31.87
N SER A 97 49.63 -5.07 31.72
CA SER A 97 49.56 -6.52 31.62
C SER A 97 49.96 -7.21 32.93
N MET A 98 49.83 -8.54 32.95
CA MET A 98 50.51 -9.42 33.90
C MET A 98 51.22 -10.53 33.12
N CYS A 99 52.50 -10.76 33.42
CA CYS A 99 53.21 -11.93 32.92
C CYS A 99 52.71 -13.21 33.60
N ASN A 100 52.79 -14.35 32.90
CA ASN A 100 52.37 -15.66 33.42
C ASN A 100 52.99 -15.99 34.79
N ARG A 101 54.25 -15.61 35.02
CA ARG A 101 54.97 -15.85 36.29
C ARG A 101 54.40 -15.09 37.48
N HIS A 102 54.03 -13.81 37.30
CA HIS A 102 53.33 -13.02 38.32
C HIS A 102 51.89 -13.48 38.51
N TYR A 103 51.16 -13.74 37.42
CA TYR A 103 49.81 -14.30 37.48
C TYR A 103 49.76 -15.59 38.31
N ASN A 104 50.70 -16.51 38.09
CA ASN A 104 50.74 -17.77 38.84
C ASN A 104 51.18 -17.61 40.31
N GLN A 105 52.05 -16.63 40.61
CA GLN A 105 52.47 -16.34 41.99
C GLN A 105 51.38 -15.64 42.83
N LEU A 106 50.62 -14.73 42.23
CA LEU A 106 49.75 -13.79 42.95
C LEU A 106 48.24 -14.07 42.76
N ILE A 107 47.84 -14.51 41.56
CA ILE A 107 46.43 -14.59 41.12
C ILE A 107 45.93 -16.04 40.97
N ALA A 108 46.81 -17.00 40.68
CA ALA A 108 46.44 -18.42 40.69
C ALA A 108 46.52 -19.02 42.11
N SER A 109 47.66 -18.86 42.78
CA SER A 109 47.96 -19.51 44.07
C SER A 109 47.78 -18.60 45.29
N ASN A 110 47.23 -19.14 46.38
CA ASN A 110 47.21 -18.48 47.70
C ASN A 110 48.54 -18.64 48.48
N TYR A 111 49.51 -19.41 47.97
CA TYR A 111 50.76 -19.71 48.69
C TYR A 111 51.54 -18.43 49.04
N PHE A 112 51.69 -17.51 48.09
CA PHE A 112 52.49 -16.30 48.32
C PHE A 112 51.81 -15.31 49.28
N HIS A 113 50.49 -15.14 49.19
CA HIS A 113 49.73 -14.36 50.18
C HIS A 113 49.84 -14.95 51.60
N ARG A 114 49.75 -16.28 51.75
CA ARG A 114 49.98 -16.94 53.05
C ARG A 114 51.42 -16.80 53.55
N HIS A 115 52.41 -16.82 52.66
CA HIS A 115 53.81 -16.56 53.03
C HIS A 115 54.01 -15.14 53.57
N LEU A 116 53.45 -14.13 52.89
CA LEU A 116 53.47 -12.73 53.34
C LEU A 116 52.72 -12.54 54.67
N LEU A 117 51.56 -13.17 54.86
CA LEU A 117 50.83 -13.16 56.13
C LEU A 117 51.61 -13.83 57.28
N ASN A 118 52.35 -14.91 57.01
CA ASN A 118 53.18 -15.57 58.01
C ASN A 118 54.40 -14.72 58.41
N LEU A 119 54.98 -13.95 57.47
CA LEU A 119 56.06 -12.99 57.76
C LEU A 119 55.58 -11.84 58.65
N ASN A 120 54.36 -11.34 58.46
CA ASN A 120 53.76 -10.34 59.36
C ASN A 120 53.34 -10.92 60.73
N SER A 121 52.82 -12.16 60.76
CA SER A 121 52.34 -12.81 61.99
C SER A 121 53.40 -13.01 63.08
N GLN A 122 54.70 -12.95 62.76
CA GLN A 122 55.77 -13.12 63.74
C GLN A 122 56.12 -11.85 64.55
N ARG A 123 55.52 -10.68 64.27
CA ARG A 123 55.96 -9.41 64.90
C ARG A 123 55.22 -8.96 66.16
N HIS A 124 53.97 -9.36 66.43
CA HIS A 124 53.23 -8.94 67.64
C HIS A 124 52.19 -9.96 68.16
N ASN A 125 52.47 -10.65 69.29
CA ASN A 125 51.69 -10.51 70.53
C ASN A 125 52.18 -11.43 71.68
N PRO A 126 52.22 -10.98 72.95
CA PRO A 126 52.56 -11.82 74.09
C PRO A 126 51.35 -12.19 75.01
N LYS A 127 51.25 -13.48 75.38
CA LYS A 127 50.53 -14.04 76.57
C LYS A 127 48.97 -14.00 76.49
N ARG A 128 48.20 -14.92 77.11
CA ARG A 128 48.51 -16.13 77.93
C ARG A 128 47.30 -17.09 78.04
N GLN A 129 47.57 -18.31 78.58
CA GLN A 129 46.66 -19.19 79.36
C GLN A 129 45.56 -19.98 78.59
N VAL A 130 45.14 -21.20 79.01
CA VAL A 130 45.46 -21.98 80.22
C VAL A 130 45.45 -23.52 79.99
N GLU A 131 46.47 -24.21 80.54
CA GLU A 131 46.51 -25.57 81.17
C GLU A 131 46.02 -26.85 80.43
N SER A 132 46.88 -27.86 80.19
CA SER A 132 47.25 -29.04 81.05
C SER A 132 46.34 -30.26 80.81
N HIS A 133 46.73 -31.54 80.78
CA HIS A 133 47.99 -32.30 81.00
C HIS A 133 48.22 -33.23 79.75
N ASP A 134 49.21 -34.11 79.54
CA ASP A 134 50.43 -34.63 80.24
C ASP A 134 51.49 -34.97 79.11
N SER A 135 52.74 -35.44 79.25
CA SER A 135 53.46 -36.48 80.06
C SER A 135 53.16 -37.94 79.64
N GLU A 136 54.10 -38.84 79.34
CA GLU A 136 55.57 -38.77 79.14
C GLU A 136 55.94 -39.36 77.73
N THR A 137 57.02 -40.08 77.36
CA THR A 137 58.22 -40.68 78.01
C THR A 137 59.34 -40.96 76.97
N GLU A 138 60.61 -41.00 77.42
CA GLU A 138 61.77 -41.83 76.96
C GLU A 138 62.14 -42.02 75.44
N PHE A 139 63.42 -42.09 74.99
CA PHE A 139 64.75 -41.90 75.62
C PHE A 139 65.90 -41.81 74.54
N ILE A 140 67.15 -41.52 74.97
CA ILE A 140 68.47 -41.75 74.30
C ILE A 140 68.83 -40.92 73.03
N GLU A 141 70.05 -40.40 72.82
CA GLU A 141 71.23 -40.07 73.67
C GLU A 141 72.20 -39.10 72.93
N LYS A 142 73.01 -38.32 73.68
CA LYS A 142 74.44 -37.90 73.49
C LYS A 142 74.91 -37.32 72.12
N GLN A 143 75.88 -36.39 72.07
CA GLN A 143 77.09 -36.29 72.89
C GLN A 143 77.56 -34.84 73.17
N THR A 144 78.50 -34.72 74.12
CA THR A 144 79.00 -33.52 74.82
C THR A 144 80.27 -32.93 74.14
N CYS A 145 80.94 -31.82 74.56
CA CYS A 145 81.09 -31.21 75.89
C CYS A 145 81.26 -29.66 75.89
N GLU A 146 80.96 -29.07 77.04
CA GLU A 146 81.47 -27.76 77.50
C GLU A 146 82.81 -27.93 78.25
N ILE A 147 83.54 -26.82 78.49
CA ILE A 147 84.42 -26.66 79.66
C ILE A 147 84.26 -25.21 80.19
N GLY A 148 84.06 -25.05 81.50
CA GLY A 148 83.94 -23.75 82.18
C GLY A 148 85.23 -23.26 82.86
N ILE A 149 85.18 -22.08 83.47
CA ILE A 149 86.33 -21.39 84.10
C ILE A 149 86.45 -21.73 85.59
N GLN A 150 87.67 -21.98 86.09
CA GLN A 150 88.03 -21.73 87.48
C GLN A 150 89.52 -21.31 87.62
N VAL A 151 89.88 -20.77 88.79
CA VAL A 151 91.07 -19.90 88.98
C VAL A 151 92.18 -20.61 89.78
N GLY A 152 93.44 -20.43 89.35
CA GLY A 152 94.66 -20.70 90.11
C GLY A 152 95.43 -19.42 90.45
N LYS A 153 96.33 -19.48 91.46
CA LYS A 153 97.08 -18.34 92.01
C LYS A 153 98.54 -18.75 92.27
N GLN A 154 99.41 -17.79 92.59
CA GLN A 154 100.89 -17.89 92.76
C GLN A 154 101.66 -17.85 91.43
N LEU A 155 102.90 -17.34 91.36
CA LEU A 155 103.71 -16.60 92.35
C LEU A 155 104.60 -15.58 91.61
N CYS A 156 105.07 -14.54 92.30
CA CYS A 156 106.17 -13.71 91.81
C CYS A 156 107.51 -14.41 92.08
N GLU A 157 108.51 -14.23 91.21
CA GLU A 157 109.85 -13.84 91.70
C GLU A 157 110.73 -13.17 90.64
N VAL A 158 111.77 -12.50 91.10
CA VAL A 158 112.60 -11.54 90.36
C VAL A 158 113.78 -12.25 89.66
N GLY A 159 114.12 -11.84 88.44
CA GLY A 159 115.29 -12.37 87.71
C GLY A 159 115.78 -11.42 86.62
N VAL A 160 116.58 -10.40 86.99
CA VAL A 160 117.11 -9.41 86.04
C VAL A 160 118.33 -9.93 85.27
N GLN A 161 118.29 -9.83 83.94
CA GLN A 161 119.44 -9.38 83.15
C GLN A 161 119.02 -8.90 81.75
N THR A 162 119.65 -7.82 81.29
CA THR A 162 119.27 -7.07 80.09
C THR A 162 120.05 -7.51 78.85
N SER A 163 119.36 -7.63 77.71
CA SER A 163 119.93 -7.64 76.37
C SER A 163 119.16 -6.67 75.47
N GLU A 164 119.86 -5.92 74.61
CA GLU A 164 119.30 -4.75 73.92
C GLU A 164 118.24 -5.07 72.86
N SER A 165 118.10 -6.32 72.41
CA SER A 165 117.08 -6.70 71.42
C SER A 165 115.64 -6.51 71.91
N ILE A 166 115.40 -6.68 73.21
CA ILE A 166 114.04 -6.63 73.80
C ILE A 166 113.43 -5.23 73.69
N ILE A 167 114.26 -4.17 73.69
CA ILE A 167 113.77 -2.79 73.60
C ILE A 167 113.15 -2.53 72.22
N GLN A 168 113.79 -3.02 71.14
CA GLN A 168 113.28 -2.79 69.79
C GLN A 168 111.98 -3.55 69.52
N ASP A 169 111.85 -4.76 70.06
CA ASP A 169 110.60 -5.53 70.00
C ASP A 169 109.46 -4.88 70.79
N LEU A 170 109.76 -4.29 71.96
CA LEU A 170 108.80 -3.52 72.76
C LEU A 170 108.34 -2.24 72.04
N GLU A 171 109.25 -1.49 71.41
CA GLU A 171 108.89 -0.29 70.63
C GLU A 171 107.95 -0.65 69.46
N ASN A 172 108.27 -1.71 68.71
CA ASN A 172 107.41 -2.22 67.64
C ASN A 172 106.03 -2.66 68.17
N TYR A 173 105.98 -3.28 69.35
CA TYR A 173 104.71 -3.69 69.97
C TYR A 173 103.88 -2.49 70.48
N VAL A 174 104.52 -1.43 70.99
CA VAL A 174 103.86 -0.18 71.39
C VAL A 174 103.28 0.54 70.16
N ILE A 175 104.01 0.60 69.05
CA ILE A 175 103.50 1.17 67.79
C ILE A 175 102.27 0.38 67.30
N LEU A 176 102.35 -0.96 67.29
CA LEU A 176 101.23 -1.82 66.90
C LEU A 176 100.00 -1.64 67.81
N LEU A 177 100.21 -1.46 69.12
CA LEU A 177 99.13 -1.15 70.07
C LEU A 177 98.54 0.26 69.86
N GLN A 178 99.35 1.25 69.49
CA GLN A 178 98.88 2.59 69.15
C GLN A 178 98.07 2.59 67.84
N GLU A 179 98.46 1.83 66.82
CA GLU A 179 97.65 1.63 65.62
C GLU A 179 96.31 0.93 65.93
N GLN A 180 96.32 -0.11 66.77
CA GLN A 180 95.09 -0.78 67.21
C GLN A 180 94.19 0.15 68.03
N LEU A 181 94.75 0.96 68.92
CA LEU A 181 94.01 1.93 69.72
C LEU A 181 93.40 3.03 68.86
N ASN A 182 94.16 3.61 67.93
CA ASN A 182 93.67 4.62 66.99
C ASN A 182 92.57 4.05 66.08
N LYS A 183 92.71 2.80 65.63
CA LYS A 183 91.65 2.10 64.88
C LYS A 183 90.40 1.90 65.73
N LYS A 184 90.53 1.57 67.02
CA LYS A 184 89.38 1.45 67.94
C LYS A 184 88.72 2.79 68.27
N ILE A 185 89.49 3.87 68.36
CA ILE A 185 88.95 5.24 68.48
C ILE A 185 88.14 5.59 67.22
N SER A 186 88.69 5.33 66.03
CA SER A 186 88.00 5.55 64.75
C SER A 186 86.71 4.71 64.63
N GLU A 187 86.73 3.43 65.02
CA GLU A 187 85.53 2.59 65.09
C GLU A 187 84.49 3.14 66.08
N ILE A 188 84.90 3.70 67.22
CA ILE A 188 83.99 4.32 68.21
C ILE A 188 83.39 5.63 67.68
N GLU A 189 84.16 6.47 66.98
CA GLU A 189 83.63 7.70 66.37
C GLU A 189 82.65 7.42 65.25
N ASP A 190 82.90 6.43 64.40
CA ASP A 190 81.94 6.02 63.36
C ASP A 190 80.72 5.30 63.95
N LEU A 191 80.87 4.48 64.99
CA LEU A 191 79.71 3.93 65.73
C LEU A 191 78.87 5.04 66.37
N ARG A 192 79.50 6.11 66.88
CA ARG A 192 78.80 7.27 67.41
C ARG A 192 78.03 8.02 66.32
N LYS A 193 78.64 8.31 65.16
CA LYS A 193 77.92 8.90 64.01
C LYS A 193 76.74 8.04 63.57
N HIS A 194 76.90 6.71 63.51
CA HIS A 194 75.79 5.81 63.18
C HIS A 194 74.69 5.83 64.25
N LEU A 195 75.02 5.98 65.53
CA LEU A 195 74.05 6.11 66.61
C LEU A 195 73.29 7.45 66.55
N ASP A 196 74.00 8.55 66.31
CA ASP A 196 73.42 9.89 66.15
C ASP A 196 72.46 9.91 64.93
N CYS A 197 72.89 9.41 63.76
CA CYS A 197 72.04 9.26 62.58
C CYS A 197 70.83 8.32 62.80
N ALA A 198 70.99 7.26 63.61
CA ALA A 198 69.88 6.36 63.95
C ALA A 198 68.88 7.01 64.92
N TYR A 199 69.35 7.90 65.81
CA TYR A 199 68.50 8.69 66.68
C TYR A 199 67.67 9.71 65.89
N ASP A 200 68.32 10.47 65.00
CA ASP A 200 67.65 11.44 64.13
C ASP A 200 66.59 10.76 63.24
N TYR A 201 66.92 9.61 62.63
CA TYR A 201 65.96 8.81 61.86
C TYR A 201 64.74 8.37 62.70
N VAL A 202 64.94 7.99 63.97
CA VAL A 202 63.83 7.62 64.86
C VAL A 202 62.97 8.84 65.23
N VAL A 203 63.57 10.02 65.41
CA VAL A 203 62.83 11.27 65.66
C VAL A 203 62.03 11.70 64.43
N GLU A 204 62.63 11.71 63.24
CA GLU A 204 61.95 12.03 61.99
C GLU A 204 60.80 11.05 61.68
N SER A 205 61.04 9.74 61.89
CA SER A 205 60.02 8.71 61.71
C SER A 205 58.86 8.89 62.70
N TRP A 206 59.15 9.18 63.97
CA TRP A 206 58.11 9.47 64.98
C TRP A 206 57.30 10.73 64.64
N GLU A 207 57.96 11.80 64.19
CA GLU A 207 57.25 12.99 63.69
C GLU A 207 56.38 12.69 62.47
N CYS A 208 56.84 11.82 61.57
CA CYS A 208 56.09 11.38 60.39
C CYS A 208 54.85 10.58 60.82
N ASP A 209 55.01 9.64 61.75
CA ASP A 209 53.89 8.88 62.35
C ASP A 209 52.87 9.79 63.04
N GLN A 210 53.30 10.86 63.74
CA GLN A 210 52.38 11.85 64.31
C GLN A 210 51.59 12.59 63.21
N LYS A 211 52.26 12.99 62.11
CA LYS A 211 51.62 13.65 60.96
C LYS A 211 50.63 12.71 60.25
N ILE A 212 50.99 11.45 60.04
CA ILE A 212 50.15 10.40 59.45
C ILE A 212 48.94 10.09 60.34
N ASN A 213 49.12 9.94 61.66
CA ASN A 213 48.01 9.72 62.59
C ASN A 213 47.02 10.89 62.58
N LYS A 214 47.51 12.14 62.53
CA LYS A 214 46.66 13.33 62.44
C LYS A 214 45.85 13.39 61.15
N LEU A 215 46.46 13.05 60.01
CA LEU A 215 45.77 12.94 58.71
C LEU A 215 44.74 11.80 58.71
N SER A 216 45.10 10.65 59.28
CA SER A 216 44.21 9.49 59.42
C SER A 216 42.98 9.80 60.27
N GLN A 217 43.14 10.48 61.41
CA GLN A 217 42.02 10.91 62.26
C GLN A 217 41.08 11.89 61.55
N GLU A 218 41.61 12.84 60.77
CA GLU A 218 40.78 13.77 60.01
C GLU A 218 40.06 13.07 58.83
N LEU A 219 40.71 12.12 58.14
CA LEU A 219 40.06 11.26 57.13
C LEU A 219 38.97 10.38 57.73
N ILE A 220 39.19 9.77 58.90
CA ILE A 220 38.19 8.99 59.64
C ILE A 220 36.99 9.87 60.00
N LYS A 221 37.24 11.10 60.48
CA LYS A 221 36.20 12.08 60.79
C LYS A 221 35.41 12.50 59.54
N GLN A 222 36.07 12.79 58.43
CA GLN A 222 35.39 13.14 57.17
C GLN A 222 34.59 11.97 56.59
N ASN A 223 35.10 10.74 56.69
CA ASN A 223 34.37 9.53 56.32
C ASN A 223 33.16 9.31 57.22
N ASN A 224 33.27 9.52 58.54
CA ASN A 224 32.14 9.43 59.47
C ASN A 224 31.09 10.52 59.18
N ASP A 225 31.50 11.75 58.87
CA ASP A 225 30.60 12.82 58.43
C ASP A 225 29.87 12.47 57.13
N LEU A 226 30.56 11.85 56.16
CA LEU A 226 29.97 11.38 54.91
C LEU A 226 29.03 10.19 55.12
N LEU A 227 29.40 9.23 55.96
CA LEU A 227 28.56 8.08 56.34
C LEU A 227 27.29 8.56 57.06
N PHE A 228 27.43 9.45 58.04
CA PHE A 228 26.32 10.07 58.75
C PHE A 228 25.40 10.85 57.79
N LYS A 229 25.95 11.64 56.85
CA LYS A 229 25.17 12.33 55.80
C LYS A 229 24.45 11.32 54.89
N TRP A 230 25.10 10.21 54.54
CA TRP A 230 24.54 9.17 53.68
C TRP A 230 23.39 8.43 54.37
N GLU A 231 23.58 7.92 55.58
CA GLU A 231 22.54 7.26 56.37
C GLU A 231 21.37 8.22 56.65
N ASN A 232 21.67 9.46 57.03
CA ASN A 232 20.65 10.47 57.33
C ASN A 232 20.09 11.17 56.09
N ARG A 233 20.39 10.75 54.85
CA ARG A 233 19.85 11.38 53.64
C ARG A 233 18.33 11.23 53.50
N PHE A 234 17.75 10.23 54.15
CA PHE A 234 16.30 9.98 54.17
C PHE A 234 15.69 9.96 55.59
N SER A 235 16.43 10.41 56.63
CA SER A 235 16.04 10.17 58.03
C SER A 235 14.78 10.90 58.52
N ASN A 236 14.28 11.90 57.79
CA ASN A 236 13.00 12.56 58.08
C ASN A 236 12.13 12.67 56.80
N GLN A 237 10.91 13.18 56.95
CA GLN A 237 9.99 13.35 55.80
C GLN A 237 10.46 14.45 54.85
N GLU A 238 10.96 15.57 55.38
CA GLU A 238 11.43 16.73 54.61
C GLU A 238 12.56 16.37 53.64
N LYS A 239 13.62 15.69 54.11
CA LYS A 239 14.75 15.25 53.26
C LYS A 239 14.28 14.29 52.17
N ARG A 240 13.37 13.36 52.49
CA ARG A 240 12.77 12.46 51.49
C ARG A 240 12.01 13.25 50.42
N ILE A 241 11.21 14.25 50.80
CA ILE A 241 10.55 15.16 49.86
C ILE A 241 11.57 15.93 49.02
N ASN A 242 12.62 16.48 49.63
CA ASN A 242 13.66 17.23 48.91
C ASN A 242 14.43 16.37 47.90
N SER A 243 14.74 15.10 48.23
CA SER A 243 15.33 14.16 47.27
C SER A 243 14.35 13.77 46.15
N ILE A 244 13.05 13.59 46.45
CA ILE A 244 12.03 13.35 45.42
C ILE A 244 11.93 14.56 44.48
N ILE A 245 11.99 15.79 45.00
CA ILE A 245 12.02 17.03 44.20
C ILE A 245 13.28 17.10 43.33
N GLN A 246 14.46 16.73 43.85
CA GLN A 246 15.70 16.68 43.07
C GLN A 246 15.61 15.65 41.93
N ILE A 247 15.09 14.45 42.19
CA ILE A 247 14.88 13.41 41.17
C ILE A 247 13.87 13.90 40.13
N ALA A 248 12.73 14.45 40.55
CA ALA A 248 11.70 14.98 39.64
C ALA A 248 12.20 16.15 38.79
N ASN A 249 13.06 17.03 39.33
CA ASN A 249 13.68 18.12 38.57
C ASN A 249 14.71 17.61 37.56
N LYS A 250 15.56 16.64 37.93
CA LYS A 250 16.48 15.98 36.99
C LYS A 250 15.71 15.29 35.87
N GLU A 251 14.66 14.55 36.22
CA GLU A 251 13.85 13.82 35.24
C GLU A 251 13.06 14.75 34.32
N ARG A 252 12.55 15.87 34.85
CA ARG A 252 11.97 16.95 34.04
C ARG A 252 12.97 17.48 33.01
N GLN A 253 14.25 17.62 33.36
CA GLN A 253 15.28 18.04 32.41
C GLN A 253 15.60 16.93 31.40
N ASN A 254 15.66 15.66 31.81
CA ASN A 254 15.81 14.51 30.91
C ASN A 254 14.71 14.49 29.82
N VAL A 255 13.45 14.77 30.22
CA VAL A 255 12.31 14.87 29.30
C VAL A 255 12.43 16.05 28.33
N TYR A 256 12.87 17.24 28.79
CA TYR A 256 13.10 18.36 27.87
C TYR A 256 14.23 18.07 26.88
N ASN A 257 15.36 17.54 27.35
CA ASN A 257 16.49 17.16 26.48
C ASN A 257 16.05 16.15 25.40
N ASP A 258 15.20 15.19 25.75
CA ASP A 258 14.67 14.20 24.81
C ASP A 258 13.73 14.83 23.76
N ILE A 259 12.82 15.71 24.20
CA ILE A 259 11.92 16.49 23.33
C ILE A 259 12.72 17.38 22.36
N ASP A 260 13.75 18.06 22.85
CA ASP A 260 14.60 18.94 22.04
C ASP A 260 15.41 18.14 21.02
N SER A 261 15.89 16.94 21.38
CA SER A 261 16.54 16.03 20.42
C SER A 261 15.62 15.65 19.24
N LEU A 262 14.33 15.40 19.52
CA LEU A 262 13.32 15.14 18.48
C LEU A 262 12.99 16.39 17.67
N ILE A 263 13.10 17.59 18.23
CA ILE A 263 12.82 18.84 17.49
C ILE A 263 13.99 19.20 16.56
N LEU A 264 15.22 18.89 16.96
CA LEU A 264 16.42 19.06 16.14
C LEU A 264 16.51 18.01 15.03
N ASN A 265 16.12 16.76 15.31
CA ASN A 265 16.01 15.70 14.30
C ASN A 265 14.86 15.99 13.31
N LYS A 266 15.22 16.46 12.12
CA LYS A 266 14.31 16.68 10.98
C LYS A 266 14.10 15.41 10.15
N ASP A 267 15.09 14.52 10.11
CA ASP A 267 15.10 13.37 9.19
C ASP A 267 14.06 12.30 9.54
N ARG A 268 13.56 12.27 10.79
CA ARG A 268 12.39 11.44 11.18
C ARG A 268 11.11 11.75 10.39
N PHE A 269 11.01 12.93 9.76
CA PHE A 269 9.91 13.28 8.86
C PHE A 269 10.13 12.82 7.40
N SER A 270 11.29 12.24 7.08
CA SER A 270 11.55 11.69 5.74
C SER A 270 10.73 10.42 5.51
N LEU A 271 10.29 10.23 4.27
CA LEU A 271 9.38 9.16 3.91
C LEU A 271 10.00 7.75 4.10
N ASN A 272 11.33 7.63 4.00
CA ASN A 272 12.03 6.38 4.28
C ASN A 272 12.05 6.06 5.79
N ASN A 273 12.26 7.06 6.66
CA ASN A 273 12.23 6.83 8.11
C ASN A 273 10.82 6.55 8.63
N LEU A 274 9.79 7.14 8.02
CA LEU A 274 8.39 6.83 8.27
C LEU A 274 8.01 5.40 7.84
N LEU A 275 8.55 4.91 6.71
CA LEU A 275 8.39 3.51 6.27
C LEU A 275 9.22 2.50 7.10
N ASN A 276 10.23 2.96 7.84
CA ASN A 276 10.99 2.16 8.80
C ASN A 276 10.49 2.30 10.25
N PHE A 277 9.41 3.07 10.48
CA PHE A 277 8.88 3.32 11.81
C PHE A 277 8.33 2.03 12.44
N THR A 278 8.72 1.75 13.69
CA THR A 278 8.10 0.71 14.52
C THR A 278 7.86 1.23 15.94
N PRO A 279 6.69 0.98 16.56
CA PRO A 279 6.39 1.45 17.92
C PRO A 279 7.44 1.03 18.96
N ASN A 280 7.95 -0.20 18.88
CA ASN A 280 8.93 -0.73 19.83
C ASN A 280 10.26 0.04 19.77
N ASN A 281 10.83 0.22 18.58
CA ASN A 281 12.08 0.96 18.42
C ASN A 281 11.90 2.43 18.80
N TRP A 282 10.76 3.03 18.46
CA TRP A 282 10.47 4.41 18.85
C TRP A 282 10.41 4.58 20.37
N LEU A 283 9.62 3.75 21.07
CA LEU A 283 9.47 3.77 22.53
C LEU A 283 10.77 3.48 23.26
N ALA A 284 11.57 2.51 22.80
CA ALA A 284 12.85 2.15 23.40
C ALA A 284 13.88 3.30 23.40
N ASN A 285 13.72 4.27 22.50
CA ASN A 285 14.57 5.46 22.43
C ASN A 285 13.99 6.70 23.14
N ARG A 286 12.79 6.62 23.76
CA ARG A 286 12.17 7.74 24.51
C ARG A 286 12.59 7.74 25.98
N ASN A 287 12.20 8.81 26.69
CA ASN A 287 12.34 8.90 28.14
C ASN A 287 11.74 7.68 28.88
N PRO A 288 12.54 6.90 29.63
CA PRO A 288 12.10 5.63 30.19
C PRO A 288 11.10 5.78 31.34
N VAL A 289 11.10 6.90 32.07
CA VAL A 289 10.14 7.14 33.14
C VAL A 289 8.74 7.41 32.58
N ILE A 290 8.63 8.21 31.52
CA ILE A 290 7.35 8.43 30.83
C ILE A 290 6.86 7.16 30.15
N VAL A 291 7.75 6.41 29.47
CA VAL A 291 7.39 5.13 28.85
C VAL A 291 6.86 4.15 29.90
N ASN A 292 7.63 3.88 30.96
CA ASN A 292 7.21 2.95 32.02
C ASN A 292 5.92 3.40 32.73
N PHE A 293 5.70 4.70 32.92
CA PHE A 293 4.45 5.22 33.47
C PHE A 293 3.24 4.89 32.56
N ILE A 294 3.37 5.09 31.25
CA ILE A 294 2.35 4.70 30.26
C ILE A 294 2.21 3.17 30.19
N GLU A 295 3.29 2.40 30.32
CA GLU A 295 3.26 0.93 30.35
C GLU A 295 2.46 0.40 31.53
N VAL A 296 2.65 0.98 32.73
CA VAL A 296 1.88 0.63 33.94
C VAL A 296 0.41 1.02 33.81
N LEU A 297 0.11 2.20 33.26
CA LEU A 297 -1.28 2.63 33.03
C LEU A 297 -2.00 1.84 31.91
N THR A 298 -1.27 1.10 31.07
CA THR A 298 -1.83 0.27 30.00
C THR A 298 -1.68 -1.24 30.24
N HIS A 299 -1.28 -1.62 31.46
CA HIS A 299 -1.08 -3.00 31.86
C HIS A 299 -2.43 -3.66 32.21
N ASN A 300 -2.91 -4.55 31.34
CA ASN A 300 -4.14 -5.32 31.54
C ASN A 300 -3.80 -6.79 31.78
N ASN A 301 -4.44 -7.42 32.77
CA ASN A 301 -4.30 -8.84 33.06
C ASN A 301 -4.54 -9.71 31.81
N GLU A 302 -3.68 -10.70 31.60
CA GLU A 302 -3.62 -11.46 30.35
C GLU A 302 -4.79 -12.45 30.21
N SER A 303 -5.61 -12.28 29.17
CA SER A 303 -6.62 -13.27 28.77
C SER A 303 -6.97 -13.28 27.28
N SER A 304 -6.16 -12.64 26.41
CA SER A 304 -6.42 -12.57 24.97
C SER A 304 -5.14 -12.41 24.14
N ASN A 305 -4.46 -13.52 23.83
CA ASN A 305 -3.26 -13.56 22.98
C ASN A 305 -3.60 -13.44 21.48
N ASN A 306 -4.28 -12.35 21.11
CA ASN A 306 -4.51 -11.95 19.72
C ASN A 306 -3.45 -10.91 19.33
N ASP A 307 -2.55 -11.27 18.43
CA ASP A 307 -1.38 -10.48 18.01
C ASP A 307 -1.74 -9.08 17.47
N SER A 308 -2.90 -8.94 16.83
CA SER A 308 -3.46 -7.64 16.41
C SER A 308 -3.68 -6.67 17.58
N THR A 309 -4.14 -7.18 18.73
CA THR A 309 -4.36 -6.37 19.94
C THR A 309 -3.05 -5.95 20.61
N LEU A 310 -1.95 -6.67 20.36
CA LEU A 310 -0.63 -6.30 20.85
C LEU A 310 -0.06 -5.12 20.05
N LYS A 311 -0.13 -5.18 18.70
CA LYS A 311 0.23 -4.04 17.82
C LYS A 311 -0.54 -2.77 18.19
N GLU A 312 -1.86 -2.88 18.31
CA GLU A 312 -2.75 -1.76 18.65
C GLU A 312 -2.40 -1.13 20.01
N LYS A 313 -2.13 -1.95 21.04
CA LYS A 313 -1.69 -1.47 22.37
C LYS A 313 -0.37 -0.71 22.26
N LEU A 314 0.62 -1.24 21.54
CA LEU A 314 1.93 -0.61 21.34
C LEU A 314 1.81 0.73 20.61
N PHE A 315 0.95 0.82 19.58
CA PHE A 315 0.65 2.08 18.91
C PHE A 315 -0.01 3.10 19.85
N LYS A 316 -0.97 2.67 20.68
CA LYS A 316 -1.60 3.56 21.69
C LYS A 316 -0.61 4.08 22.73
N LYS A 317 0.41 3.29 23.11
CA LYS A 317 1.50 3.76 23.98
C LYS A 317 2.29 4.90 23.33
N VAL A 318 2.67 4.78 22.04
CA VAL A 318 3.33 5.86 21.28
C VAL A 318 2.51 7.15 21.33
N VAL A 319 1.23 7.09 20.94
CA VAL A 319 0.35 8.27 20.88
C VAL A 319 0.16 8.93 22.25
N ALA A 320 0.17 8.16 23.35
CA ALA A 320 0.12 8.71 24.70
C ALA A 320 1.41 9.45 25.10
N VAL A 321 2.59 8.94 24.70
CA VAL A 321 3.87 9.64 24.91
C VAL A 321 3.94 10.92 24.06
N ASP A 322 3.54 10.85 22.78
CA ASP A 322 3.43 12.01 21.88
C ASP A 322 2.56 13.13 22.47
N ALA A 323 1.40 12.77 23.03
CA ALA A 323 0.48 13.72 23.65
C ALA A 323 1.10 14.40 24.89
N ILE A 324 1.88 13.67 25.69
CA ILE A 324 2.64 14.25 26.81
C ILE A 324 3.72 15.20 26.27
N TYR A 325 4.45 14.82 25.23
CA TYR A 325 5.56 15.60 24.66
C TYR A 325 5.06 16.92 24.06
N GLY A 326 3.99 16.88 23.26
CA GLY A 326 3.35 18.09 22.72
C GLY A 326 2.74 18.99 23.81
N SER A 327 2.15 18.39 24.86
CA SER A 327 1.66 19.13 26.03
C SER A 327 2.78 19.81 26.83
N ARG A 328 4.03 19.31 26.75
CA ARG A 328 5.19 19.90 27.43
C ARG A 328 5.94 20.92 26.58
N HIS A 329 5.88 20.84 25.24
CA HIS A 329 6.57 21.79 24.38
C HIS A 329 5.82 22.09 23.07
N LYS A 330 5.37 23.34 22.91
CA LYS A 330 4.48 23.78 21.81
C LYS A 330 5.05 23.60 20.39
N ASN A 331 6.37 23.50 20.25
CA ASN A 331 7.03 23.32 18.94
C ASN A 331 7.22 21.84 18.58
N TYR A 332 7.05 20.93 19.56
CA TYR A 332 7.07 19.50 19.32
C TYR A 332 5.95 19.12 18.35
N VAL A 333 6.28 18.24 17.42
CA VAL A 333 5.35 17.60 16.50
C VAL A 333 5.76 16.14 16.36
N SER A 334 4.79 15.23 16.46
CA SER A 334 4.99 13.80 16.22
C SER A 334 4.99 13.47 14.72
N GLU A 335 5.95 12.65 14.30
CA GLU A 335 6.10 12.16 12.93
C GLU A 335 4.97 11.22 12.53
N ILE A 336 4.50 10.39 13.46
CA ILE A 336 3.43 9.42 13.20
C ILE A 336 2.06 10.12 13.17
N ASN A 337 1.84 11.11 14.04
CA ASN A 337 0.60 11.90 14.05
C ASN A 337 0.52 12.88 12.85
N LEU A 338 1.66 13.43 12.40
CA LEU A 338 1.71 14.19 11.14
C LEU A 338 1.36 13.31 9.94
N THR A 339 1.77 12.04 9.96
CA THR A 339 1.41 11.08 8.92
C THR A 339 -0.06 10.66 9.01
N LEU A 340 -0.62 10.47 10.21
CA LEU A 340 -2.07 10.30 10.39
C LEU A 340 -2.86 11.51 9.86
N SER A 341 -2.32 12.73 9.98
CA SER A 341 -2.93 13.93 9.38
C SER A 341 -3.06 13.80 7.86
N ALA A 342 -2.09 13.17 7.19
CA ALA A 342 -2.14 12.88 5.76
C ALA A 342 -3.27 11.91 5.40
N ILE A 343 -3.45 10.83 6.18
CA ILE A 343 -4.54 9.87 5.96
C ILE A 343 -5.90 10.54 6.20
N LYS A 344 -6.06 11.26 7.31
CA LYS A 344 -7.29 12.01 7.64
C LYS A 344 -7.61 13.05 6.57
N TYR A 345 -6.59 13.75 6.04
CA TYR A 345 -6.76 14.66 4.91
C TYR A 345 -7.18 13.94 3.63
N SER A 346 -6.58 12.79 3.30
CA SER A 346 -6.92 12.01 2.10
C SER A 346 -8.40 11.56 2.07
N LEU A 347 -8.97 11.29 3.25
CA LEU A 347 -10.35 10.88 3.44
C LEU A 347 -11.31 12.09 3.47
N ALA A 348 -10.99 13.13 4.25
CA ALA A 348 -11.91 14.23 4.55
C ALA A 348 -11.76 15.46 3.64
N ARG A 349 -10.60 15.62 2.97
CA ARG A 349 -10.18 16.77 2.13
C ARG A 349 -10.40 18.16 2.74
N SER A 350 -10.52 18.22 4.07
CA SER A 350 -10.90 19.41 4.82
C SER A 350 -9.74 19.91 5.66
N LYS A 351 -9.31 21.15 5.38
CA LYS A 351 -8.36 21.89 6.23
C LYS A 351 -8.85 21.94 7.67
N MET A 352 -10.14 22.20 7.89
CA MET A 352 -10.69 22.39 9.24
C MET A 352 -10.61 21.10 10.08
N ILE A 353 -10.85 19.94 9.46
CA ILE A 353 -10.73 18.65 10.16
C ILE A 353 -9.25 18.38 10.52
N VAL A 354 -8.31 18.69 9.63
CA VAL A 354 -6.88 18.60 9.94
C VAL A 354 -6.46 19.58 11.04
N ASP A 355 -6.81 20.87 10.96
CA ASP A 355 -6.43 21.83 12.00
C ASP A 355 -7.02 21.47 13.37
N ILE A 356 -8.29 21.04 13.46
CA ILE A 356 -8.91 20.59 14.72
C ILE A 356 -8.20 19.36 15.28
N ASP A 357 -8.04 18.31 14.48
CA ASP A 357 -7.43 17.05 14.91
C ASP A 357 -5.96 17.25 15.32
N ASN A 358 -5.21 18.04 14.55
CA ASN A 358 -3.80 18.30 14.78
C ASN A 358 -3.54 19.14 16.05
N HIS A 359 -4.52 19.97 16.45
CA HIS A 359 -4.50 20.66 17.75
C HIS A 359 -4.73 19.72 18.93
N VAL A 360 -5.33 18.53 18.72
CA VAL A 360 -5.50 17.49 19.74
C VAL A 360 -4.30 16.54 19.80
N ILE A 361 -3.81 16.05 18.65
CA ILE A 361 -2.78 14.99 18.59
C ILE A 361 -1.34 15.50 18.42
N SER A 362 -1.10 16.80 18.55
CA SER A 362 0.25 17.41 18.47
C SER A 362 0.99 17.10 17.15
N SER A 363 0.29 17.15 16.02
CA SER A 363 0.89 17.08 14.67
C SER A 363 1.18 18.46 14.05
N GLY A 364 0.71 19.55 14.67
CA GLY A 364 0.93 20.92 14.20
C GLY A 364 0.01 21.34 13.05
N SER A 365 -0.11 22.63 12.78
CA SER A 365 -1.16 23.16 11.89
C SER A 365 -1.12 22.60 10.46
N TYR A 366 -2.25 22.72 9.74
CA TYR A 366 -2.37 22.40 8.32
C TYR A 366 -1.26 23.03 7.45
N VAL A 367 -0.76 24.20 7.81
CA VAL A 367 0.37 24.84 7.12
C VAL A 367 1.66 24.03 7.29
N LYS A 368 1.94 23.49 8.49
CA LYS A 368 3.10 22.61 8.72
C LYS A 368 2.95 21.27 7.99
N PHE A 369 1.72 20.74 7.89
CA PHE A 369 1.39 19.57 7.08
C PHE A 369 1.60 19.78 5.57
N ILE A 370 1.10 20.89 5.00
CA ILE A 370 1.34 21.21 3.58
C ILE A 370 2.82 21.48 3.31
N ASN A 371 3.51 22.22 4.19
CA ASN A 371 4.95 22.44 4.04
C ASN A 371 5.76 21.12 4.12
N TRP A 372 5.32 20.15 4.92
CA TRP A 372 5.91 18.81 4.93
C TRP A 372 5.65 18.06 3.62
N LEU A 373 4.41 18.04 3.11
CA LEU A 373 4.12 17.47 1.78
C LEU A 373 4.95 18.14 0.67
N GLU A 374 5.13 19.46 0.71
CA GLU A 374 5.98 20.18 -0.23
C GLU A 374 7.48 19.87 -0.07
N SER A 375 7.93 19.51 1.13
CA SER A 375 9.31 19.06 1.37
C SER A 375 9.59 17.64 0.85
N LEU A 376 8.56 16.83 0.63
CA LEU A 376 8.64 15.53 -0.05
C LEU A 376 8.75 15.66 -1.57
N ALA A 377 9.20 16.80 -2.10
CA ALA A 377 9.46 17.02 -3.52
C ALA A 377 10.77 16.34 -3.99
N ILE A 378 10.82 15.01 -3.85
CA ILE A 378 11.87 14.13 -4.41
C ILE A 378 11.93 14.33 -5.94
N GLU A 379 13.08 14.09 -6.57
CA GLU A 379 13.18 13.95 -8.03
C GLU A 379 12.28 12.81 -8.56
N GLN A 380 11.98 12.81 -9.86
CA GLN A 380 11.19 11.73 -10.45
C GLN A 380 12.06 10.47 -10.55
N GLU A 381 11.65 9.40 -9.86
CA GLU A 381 12.34 8.11 -9.97
C GLU A 381 12.32 7.61 -11.43
N PRO A 382 13.47 7.19 -11.98
CA PRO A 382 13.55 6.73 -13.36
C PRO A 382 12.75 5.43 -13.51
N ILE A 383 11.97 5.32 -14.59
CA ILE A 383 11.27 4.07 -14.92
C ILE A 383 12.31 2.95 -15.07
N PRO A 384 12.13 1.81 -14.40
CA PRO A 384 13.11 0.72 -14.37
C PRO A 384 13.23 -0.01 -15.71
N GLU A 385 14.21 -0.90 -15.79
CA GLU A 385 14.37 -1.86 -16.88
C GLU A 385 13.56 -3.15 -16.59
N GLY A 386 13.42 -4.03 -17.60
CA GLY A 386 12.45 -5.13 -17.60
C GLY A 386 11.19 -4.85 -18.42
N LEU A 387 10.23 -5.78 -18.45
CA LEU A 387 9.01 -5.72 -19.27
C LEU A 387 8.01 -4.70 -18.72
N LEU A 388 7.79 -3.61 -19.45
CA LEU A 388 6.96 -2.49 -19.02
C LEU A 388 5.63 -2.41 -19.79
N PHE A 389 4.54 -2.10 -19.11
CA PHE A 389 3.28 -1.63 -19.69
C PHE A 389 2.96 -0.26 -19.10
N LEU A 390 2.35 0.66 -19.85
CA LEU A 390 2.03 2.02 -19.36
C LEU A 390 0.58 2.38 -19.67
N ALA A 391 -0.17 2.86 -18.68
CA ALA A 391 -1.50 3.40 -18.86
C ALA A 391 -1.50 4.92 -18.68
N PHE A 392 -2.35 5.62 -19.42
CA PHE A 392 -2.65 7.04 -19.19
C PHE A 392 -4.16 7.31 -19.26
N ASP A 393 -4.60 8.26 -18.44
CA ASP A 393 -6.00 8.66 -18.26
C ASP A 393 -6.09 10.18 -18.42
N ASN A 394 -7.15 10.64 -19.07
CA ASN A 394 -7.44 12.04 -19.32
C ASN A 394 -8.20 12.68 -18.15
N GLU A 395 -8.48 13.98 -18.28
CA GLU A 395 -9.49 14.66 -17.46
C GLU A 395 -9.33 14.54 -15.93
N GLN A 396 -8.10 14.48 -15.42
CA GLN A 396 -7.84 14.59 -13.99
C GLN A 396 -8.02 16.05 -13.56
N ARG A 397 -9.28 16.42 -13.40
CA ARG A 397 -9.78 17.78 -13.16
C ARG A 397 -9.59 18.16 -11.69
N GLY A 398 -8.84 19.22 -11.43
CA GLY A 398 -8.86 19.93 -10.15
C GLY A 398 -10.18 20.72 -10.05
N GLN A 399 -11.01 20.40 -9.05
CA GLN A 399 -12.41 20.83 -8.98
C GLN A 399 -12.74 21.45 -7.62
N TYR A 400 -13.43 22.60 -7.64
CA TYR A 400 -14.00 23.22 -6.44
C TYR A 400 -15.49 23.49 -6.66
N ASN A 401 -16.32 23.10 -5.70
CA ASN A 401 -17.76 23.41 -5.68
C ASN A 401 -17.94 24.70 -4.88
N TYR A 402 -18.21 25.81 -5.58
CA TYR A 402 -18.17 27.15 -4.96
C TYR A 402 -19.44 27.50 -4.16
N LEU A 403 -20.50 26.67 -4.25
CA LEU A 403 -21.84 27.02 -3.78
C LEU A 403 -22.57 25.87 -3.04
N ASP A 404 -21.86 24.78 -2.74
CA ASP A 404 -22.31 23.52 -2.11
C ASP A 404 -23.43 22.74 -2.85
N ARG A 405 -24.18 23.40 -3.73
CA ARG A 405 -25.07 22.79 -4.74
C ARG A 405 -24.22 21.99 -5.72
N GLY A 406 -24.20 20.66 -5.59
CA GLY A 406 -23.30 19.69 -6.26
C GLY A 406 -23.28 19.62 -7.79
N TYR A 407 -23.78 20.64 -8.49
CA TYR A 407 -23.67 20.82 -9.94
C TYR A 407 -22.80 22.04 -10.32
N ASN A 408 -22.51 22.96 -9.39
CA ASN A 408 -21.76 24.19 -9.65
C ASN A 408 -20.24 24.02 -9.43
N THR A 409 -19.68 23.02 -10.11
CA THR A 409 -18.28 22.61 -9.98
C THR A 409 -17.40 23.29 -11.03
N VAL A 410 -16.55 24.22 -10.59
CA VAL A 410 -15.56 24.90 -11.47
C VAL A 410 -14.31 24.03 -11.59
N ILE A 411 -13.76 23.95 -12.81
CA ILE A 411 -12.55 23.20 -13.14
C ILE A 411 -11.38 24.20 -13.23
N TYR A 412 -10.39 24.06 -12.34
CA TYR A 412 -9.26 24.99 -12.22
C TYR A 412 -7.98 24.48 -12.90
N HIS A 413 -7.85 23.16 -13.02
CA HIS A 413 -6.70 22.49 -13.63
C HIS A 413 -7.17 21.19 -14.28
N THR A 414 -6.48 20.70 -15.30
CA THR A 414 -6.67 19.35 -15.85
C THR A 414 -5.30 18.76 -16.14
N VAL A 415 -5.04 17.54 -15.69
CA VAL A 415 -3.83 16.79 -16.06
C VAL A 415 -4.17 15.48 -16.78
N THR A 416 -3.24 15.02 -17.61
CA THR A 416 -3.07 13.61 -17.96
C THR A 416 -2.25 12.94 -16.86
N SER A 417 -2.77 11.88 -16.26
CA SER A 417 -2.06 11.05 -15.28
C SER A 417 -1.49 9.78 -15.93
N PHE A 418 -0.44 9.23 -15.33
CA PHE A 418 0.25 8.04 -15.82
C PHE A 418 0.44 7.00 -14.71
N VAL A 419 0.44 5.73 -15.09
CA VAL A 419 0.99 4.64 -14.27
C VAL A 419 1.74 3.67 -15.17
N ALA A 420 2.91 3.23 -14.74
CA ALA A 420 3.74 2.25 -15.43
C ALA A 420 3.89 1.00 -14.57
N PHE A 421 3.74 -0.17 -15.19
CA PHE A 421 3.76 -1.49 -14.57
C PHE A 421 4.99 -2.24 -15.04
N ASN A 422 5.92 -2.54 -14.15
CA ASN A 422 7.03 -3.44 -14.44
C ASN A 422 6.60 -4.87 -14.11
N ILE A 423 6.32 -5.65 -15.17
CA ILE A 423 5.84 -7.02 -15.09
C ILE A 423 6.97 -7.99 -14.70
N ASP A 424 8.15 -7.80 -15.29
CA ASP A 424 9.32 -8.64 -15.02
C ASP A 424 10.61 -7.86 -15.29
N LYS A 425 11.32 -7.52 -14.21
CA LYS A 425 12.63 -6.85 -14.22
C LYS A 425 13.69 -7.54 -15.09
N LYS A 426 13.60 -8.85 -15.30
CA LYS A 426 14.58 -9.66 -16.06
C LYS A 426 14.23 -9.76 -17.55
N ASN A 427 12.99 -9.44 -17.94
CA ASN A 427 12.55 -9.59 -19.33
C ASN A 427 12.93 -8.37 -20.18
N LEU A 428 14.02 -8.52 -20.93
CA LEU A 428 14.56 -7.47 -21.81
C LEU A 428 14.01 -7.51 -23.25
N ALA A 429 12.90 -8.21 -23.53
CA ALA A 429 12.35 -8.33 -24.88
C ALA A 429 12.08 -6.96 -25.53
N GLN A 430 11.66 -5.96 -24.76
CA GLN A 430 11.42 -4.58 -25.21
C GLN A 430 12.68 -3.83 -25.65
N PHE A 431 13.88 -4.31 -25.32
CA PHE A 431 15.16 -3.71 -25.69
C PHE A 431 15.79 -4.45 -26.88
N THR A 432 15.62 -5.78 -26.95
CA THR A 432 16.27 -6.60 -27.99
C THR A 432 15.42 -6.75 -29.26
N THR A 433 14.10 -6.93 -29.15
CA THR A 433 13.22 -7.34 -30.27
C THR A 433 12.55 -6.18 -31.02
N ASN A 434 12.17 -6.42 -32.28
CA ASN A 434 11.19 -5.62 -33.02
C ASN A 434 9.79 -6.21 -32.76
N PRO A 435 8.76 -5.43 -32.38
CA PRO A 435 7.43 -5.96 -32.14
C PRO A 435 6.74 -6.45 -33.42
N TRP A 436 7.03 -5.83 -34.57
CA TRP A 436 6.26 -6.01 -35.81
C TRP A 436 6.82 -7.13 -36.68
N ARG A 437 5.98 -8.16 -36.91
CA ARG A 437 6.19 -9.18 -37.94
C ARG A 437 5.73 -8.71 -39.31
N TYR A 438 4.69 -7.85 -39.36
CA TYR A 438 4.08 -7.37 -40.59
C TYR A 438 3.83 -5.86 -40.58
N ASN A 439 4.25 -5.16 -41.64
CA ASN A 439 3.99 -3.73 -41.84
C ASN A 439 2.53 -3.44 -42.24
N LEU A 440 1.96 -4.33 -43.07
CA LEU A 440 0.55 -4.39 -43.46
C LEU A 440 0.13 -5.87 -43.46
N LEU A 441 -1.15 -6.15 -43.25
CA LEU A 441 -1.73 -7.47 -43.43
C LEU A 441 -2.25 -7.64 -44.85
N ASN A 442 -2.40 -8.89 -45.29
CA ASN A 442 -3.05 -9.24 -46.56
C ASN A 442 -4.51 -9.71 -46.36
N ASP A 443 -5.24 -9.86 -47.47
CA ASP A 443 -6.66 -10.24 -47.50
C ASP A 443 -6.96 -11.57 -46.81
N PHE A 444 -6.00 -12.50 -46.77
CA PHE A 444 -6.15 -13.77 -46.06
C PHE A 444 -6.11 -13.55 -44.55
N GLN A 445 -5.15 -12.76 -44.07
CA GLN A 445 -5.03 -12.39 -42.65
C GLN A 445 -6.23 -11.54 -42.17
N TYR A 446 -6.79 -10.66 -43.01
CA TYR A 446 -8.01 -9.94 -42.65
C TYR A 446 -9.25 -10.84 -42.54
N LYS A 447 -9.31 -11.96 -43.28
CA LYS A 447 -10.39 -12.96 -43.14
C LYS A 447 -10.35 -13.67 -41.79
N GLU A 448 -9.19 -13.77 -41.13
CA GLU A 448 -9.06 -14.26 -39.75
C GLU A 448 -9.81 -13.36 -38.73
N LEU A 449 -10.20 -12.14 -39.10
CA LEU A 449 -11.00 -11.23 -38.25
C LEU A 449 -12.51 -11.40 -38.41
N TYR A 450 -12.98 -12.01 -39.51
CA TYR A 450 -14.41 -12.03 -39.84
C TYR A 450 -15.22 -12.87 -38.86
N TYR A 451 -14.70 -14.03 -38.47
CA TYR A 451 -15.40 -15.03 -37.65
C TYR A 451 -14.57 -15.47 -36.44
N LEU A 452 -15.19 -16.28 -35.56
CA LEU A 452 -14.49 -16.98 -34.48
C LEU A 452 -13.71 -18.18 -35.03
N THR A 453 -12.56 -18.48 -34.40
CA THR A 453 -11.90 -19.77 -34.59
C THR A 453 -12.67 -20.88 -33.87
N PRO A 454 -12.44 -22.17 -34.17
CA PRO A 454 -13.08 -23.29 -33.45
C PRO A 454 -12.84 -23.24 -31.94
N GLU A 455 -11.63 -22.88 -31.52
CA GLU A 455 -11.23 -22.81 -30.11
C GLU A 455 -11.98 -21.69 -29.38
N MET A 456 -12.09 -20.51 -30.00
CA MET A 456 -12.87 -19.38 -29.49
C MET A 456 -14.36 -19.71 -29.33
N ARG A 457 -14.90 -20.52 -30.24
CA ARG A 457 -16.28 -21.00 -30.19
C ARG A 457 -16.49 -21.95 -29.00
N THR A 458 -15.69 -23.02 -28.92
CA THR A 458 -15.76 -24.01 -27.84
C THR A 458 -15.57 -23.38 -26.46
N GLU A 459 -14.68 -22.40 -26.32
CA GLU A 459 -14.47 -21.70 -25.05
C GLU A 459 -15.72 -20.88 -24.63
N CYS A 460 -16.38 -20.20 -25.56
CA CYS A 460 -17.62 -19.46 -25.28
C CYS A 460 -18.83 -20.36 -25.04
N GLU A 461 -18.95 -21.49 -25.76
CA GLU A 461 -19.99 -22.50 -25.56
C GLU A 461 -19.87 -23.16 -24.17
N SER A 462 -18.64 -23.38 -23.69
CA SER A 462 -18.39 -23.86 -22.32
C SER A 462 -18.92 -22.90 -21.24
N GLU A 463 -18.62 -21.59 -21.35
CA GLU A 463 -19.12 -20.58 -20.40
C GLU A 463 -20.66 -20.43 -20.45
N LEU A 464 -21.28 -20.59 -21.63
CA LEU A 464 -22.74 -20.57 -21.77
C LEU A 464 -23.36 -21.80 -21.09
N ASN A 465 -22.82 -23.00 -21.34
CA ASN A 465 -23.30 -24.23 -20.72
C ASN A 465 -23.16 -24.21 -19.18
N ALA A 466 -22.04 -23.70 -18.68
CA ALA A 466 -21.80 -23.53 -17.24
C ALA A 466 -22.79 -22.54 -16.58
N TYR A 467 -23.30 -21.55 -17.33
CA TYR A 467 -24.33 -20.62 -16.87
C TYR A 467 -25.75 -21.17 -16.98
N LEU A 468 -26.08 -21.88 -18.06
CA LEU A 468 -27.42 -22.43 -18.29
C LEU A 468 -27.75 -23.59 -17.36
N LEU A 469 -26.78 -24.48 -17.06
CA LEU A 469 -27.00 -25.67 -16.24
C LEU A 469 -27.62 -25.40 -14.85
N PRO A 470 -27.14 -24.44 -14.01
CA PRO A 470 -27.77 -24.17 -12.71
C PRO A 470 -29.19 -23.59 -12.85
N ILE A 471 -29.46 -22.77 -13.86
CA ILE A 471 -30.79 -22.17 -14.09
C ILE A 471 -31.77 -23.23 -14.61
N LEU A 472 -31.33 -24.14 -15.48
CA LEU A 472 -32.12 -25.28 -15.92
C LEU A 472 -32.55 -26.14 -14.72
N ASN A 473 -31.65 -26.37 -13.75
CA ASN A 473 -31.97 -27.07 -12.50
C ASN A 473 -32.95 -26.28 -11.60
N GLU A 474 -32.87 -24.95 -11.54
CA GLU A 474 -33.88 -24.11 -10.87
C GLU A 474 -35.26 -24.33 -11.50
N LEU A 475 -35.36 -24.28 -12.83
CA LEU A 475 -36.64 -24.44 -13.55
C LEU A 475 -37.20 -25.87 -13.50
N ILE A 476 -36.35 -26.90 -13.50
CA ILE A 476 -36.78 -28.30 -13.28
C ILE A 476 -37.42 -28.45 -11.89
N ASN A 477 -36.87 -27.79 -10.87
CA ASN A 477 -37.48 -27.77 -9.55
C ASN A 477 -38.74 -26.90 -9.51
N GLU A 478 -38.78 -25.76 -10.22
CA GLU A 478 -39.98 -24.94 -10.39
C GLU A 478 -41.14 -25.72 -11.04
N LYS A 479 -40.85 -26.57 -12.05
CA LYS A 479 -41.82 -27.47 -12.70
C LYS A 479 -42.33 -28.59 -11.79
N ARG A 480 -41.53 -29.03 -10.81
CA ARG A 480 -41.87 -30.13 -9.87
C ARG A 480 -42.70 -29.69 -8.67
N ASN A 481 -42.78 -28.39 -8.38
CA ASN A 481 -43.54 -27.86 -7.26
C ASN A 481 -45.05 -27.87 -7.54
N GLU A 482 -45.86 -28.33 -6.58
CA GLU A 482 -47.34 -28.41 -6.68
C GLU A 482 -48.01 -27.05 -6.99
N SER A 483 -47.35 -25.94 -6.62
CA SER A 483 -47.74 -24.59 -7.02
C SER A 483 -46.55 -23.81 -7.54
N ASN A 484 -46.65 -23.31 -8.78
CA ASN A 484 -45.67 -22.38 -9.33
C ASN A 484 -45.88 -21.00 -8.68
N THR A 485 -44.85 -20.48 -8.00
CA THR A 485 -44.91 -19.19 -7.29
C THR A 485 -45.20 -18.02 -8.24
N ILE A 486 -44.60 -17.99 -9.42
CA ILE A 486 -44.78 -16.93 -10.42
C ILE A 486 -46.21 -16.96 -10.96
N ASP A 487 -46.72 -18.13 -11.33
CA ASP A 487 -48.08 -18.26 -11.86
C ASP A 487 -49.14 -17.96 -10.79
N THR A 488 -48.83 -18.24 -9.51
CA THR A 488 -49.67 -17.88 -8.36
C THR A 488 -49.68 -16.36 -8.14
N ILE A 489 -48.54 -15.68 -8.23
CA ILE A 489 -48.45 -14.21 -8.22
C ILE A 489 -49.25 -13.62 -9.40
N ILE A 490 -49.16 -14.19 -10.61
CA ILE A 490 -49.94 -13.75 -11.78
C ILE A 490 -51.45 -13.89 -11.52
N LYS A 491 -51.89 -15.03 -10.96
CA LYS A 491 -53.30 -15.28 -10.57
C LYS A 491 -53.81 -14.31 -9.50
N ASN A 492 -52.94 -13.83 -8.61
CA ASN A 492 -53.27 -12.86 -7.56
C ASN A 492 -53.25 -11.40 -8.06
N GLN A 493 -52.45 -11.07 -9.08
CA GLN A 493 -52.40 -9.72 -9.70
C GLN A 493 -53.62 -9.38 -10.58
N LYS A 494 -54.83 -9.45 -10.01
CA LYS A 494 -56.10 -9.12 -10.70
C LYS A 494 -56.34 -7.61 -10.81
N GLY A 495 -55.68 -7.00 -11.79
CA GLY A 495 -55.92 -5.62 -12.22
C GLY A 495 -55.33 -5.34 -13.60
N ILE A 496 -56.13 -4.75 -14.49
CA ILE A 496 -55.69 -4.27 -15.82
C ILE A 496 -55.67 -2.74 -15.77
N GLY A 497 -54.54 -2.15 -16.18
CA GLY A 497 -54.31 -0.70 -16.23
C GLY A 497 -53.97 -0.08 -14.87
N GLY A 498 -52.97 0.81 -14.85
CA GLY A 498 -52.43 1.44 -13.64
C GLY A 498 -53.34 2.43 -12.90
N HIS A 499 -54.63 2.48 -13.23
CA HIS A 499 -55.59 3.48 -12.72
C HIS A 499 -56.89 2.89 -12.17
N SER A 500 -57.10 1.56 -12.26
CA SER A 500 -58.31 0.89 -11.78
C SER A 500 -58.13 0.25 -10.40
N LYS A 501 -59.23 0.18 -9.64
CA LYS A 501 -59.38 -0.60 -8.42
C LYS A 501 -60.10 -1.93 -8.73
N TRP A 502 -59.99 -2.87 -7.80
CA TRP A 502 -60.81 -4.08 -7.76
C TRP A 502 -61.44 -4.26 -6.37
N CYS A 503 -62.47 -5.09 -6.26
CA CYS A 503 -63.15 -5.37 -4.99
C CYS A 503 -62.82 -6.76 -4.46
N LYS A 504 -62.21 -6.82 -3.26
CA LYS A 504 -61.86 -8.05 -2.54
C LYS A 504 -63.05 -8.98 -2.26
N LYS A 505 -64.28 -8.44 -2.13
CA LYS A 505 -65.49 -9.21 -1.74
C LYS A 505 -66.19 -9.91 -2.89
N CYS A 506 -66.19 -9.31 -4.08
CA CYS A 506 -66.94 -9.83 -5.25
C CYS A 506 -66.10 -9.93 -6.54
N ASN A 507 -64.77 -9.77 -6.43
CA ASN A 507 -63.79 -9.86 -7.51
C ASN A 507 -64.02 -8.93 -8.73
N THR A 508 -64.92 -7.94 -8.64
CA THR A 508 -65.16 -6.97 -9.71
C THR A 508 -63.93 -6.08 -9.91
N THR A 509 -63.38 -6.10 -11.12
CA THR A 509 -62.20 -5.33 -11.57
C THR A 509 -62.61 -4.05 -12.33
N ASN A 510 -61.64 -3.30 -12.87
CA ASN A 510 -61.84 -2.11 -13.69
C ASN A 510 -62.71 -1.00 -13.06
N ILE A 511 -62.69 -0.87 -11.73
CA ILE A 511 -63.44 0.16 -11.02
C ILE A 511 -62.64 1.48 -11.02
N ASP A 512 -63.24 2.59 -11.45
CA ASP A 512 -62.65 3.94 -11.37
C ASP A 512 -62.11 4.25 -9.96
N ASN A 513 -60.88 4.78 -9.87
CA ASN A 513 -60.26 5.15 -8.60
C ASN A 513 -61.08 6.15 -7.77
N ARG A 514 -61.91 6.99 -8.44
CA ARG A 514 -62.81 7.95 -7.80
C ARG A 514 -63.92 7.27 -6.98
N LYS A 515 -64.31 6.04 -7.33
CA LYS A 515 -65.33 5.30 -6.58
C LYS A 515 -64.79 4.83 -5.23
N ARG A 516 -65.56 5.09 -4.17
CA ARG A 516 -65.26 4.70 -2.77
C ARG A 516 -65.92 3.38 -2.36
N THR A 517 -66.87 2.90 -3.15
CA THR A 517 -67.62 1.64 -2.95
C THR A 517 -67.66 0.84 -4.25
N CYS A 518 -67.78 -0.48 -4.14
CA CYS A 518 -67.88 -1.37 -5.29
C CYS A 518 -69.21 -1.19 -6.03
N PRO A 519 -69.23 -0.96 -7.36
CA PRO A 519 -70.47 -0.80 -8.11
C PRO A 519 -71.32 -2.09 -8.21
N ASN A 520 -70.79 -3.24 -7.78
CA ASN A 520 -71.47 -4.54 -7.82
C ASN A 520 -72.00 -4.98 -6.45
N CYS A 521 -71.22 -4.84 -5.37
CA CYS A 521 -71.59 -5.28 -4.02
C CYS A 521 -71.63 -4.19 -2.94
N ASN A 522 -71.50 -2.92 -3.33
CA ASN A 522 -71.39 -1.73 -2.45
C ASN A 522 -70.28 -1.73 -1.39
N GLU A 523 -69.46 -2.78 -1.31
CA GLU A 523 -68.37 -2.87 -0.33
C GLU A 523 -67.36 -1.73 -0.46
N LYS A 524 -66.84 -1.25 0.68
CA LYS A 524 -65.89 -0.14 0.70
C LYS A 524 -64.61 -0.52 -0.03
N LEU A 525 -64.15 0.34 -0.95
CA LEU A 525 -62.96 0.09 -1.75
C LEU A 525 -61.74 0.78 -1.15
N ASP A 526 -60.68 -0.01 -0.98
CA ASP A 526 -59.35 0.48 -0.60
C ASP A 526 -58.82 1.54 -1.59
N THR A 527 -57.82 2.30 -1.13
CA THR A 527 -57.12 3.26 -1.98
C THR A 527 -56.14 2.53 -2.90
N LEU A 528 -55.82 3.12 -4.07
CA LEU A 528 -54.77 2.61 -4.95
C LEU A 528 -53.40 2.53 -4.24
N ALA A 529 -53.16 3.34 -3.22
CA ALA A 529 -51.95 3.26 -2.40
C ALA A 529 -51.97 2.03 -1.47
N ALA A 530 -53.11 1.75 -0.80
CA ALA A 530 -53.26 0.58 0.07
C ALA A 530 -53.16 -0.73 -0.71
N LEU A 531 -53.90 -0.87 -1.82
CA LEU A 531 -53.85 -2.06 -2.69
C LEU A 531 -52.44 -2.34 -3.24
N ARG A 532 -51.67 -1.28 -3.55
CA ARG A 532 -50.26 -1.42 -3.95
C ARG A 532 -49.37 -1.82 -2.78
N ALA A 533 -49.53 -1.20 -1.61
CA ALA A 533 -48.76 -1.54 -0.41
C ALA A 533 -48.99 -2.99 0.03
N GLU A 534 -50.23 -3.48 0.01
CA GLU A 534 -50.56 -4.89 0.27
C GLU A 534 -49.84 -5.82 -0.72
N SER A 535 -49.97 -5.59 -2.03
CA SER A 535 -49.27 -6.43 -3.02
C SER A 535 -47.74 -6.39 -2.86
N THR A 536 -47.18 -5.26 -2.40
CA THR A 536 -45.74 -5.13 -2.14
C THR A 536 -45.33 -5.89 -0.87
N ASN A 537 -46.21 -5.98 0.12
CA ASN A 537 -46.00 -6.76 1.35
C ASN A 537 -46.17 -8.27 1.11
N GLU A 538 -47.09 -8.71 0.24
CA GLU A 538 -47.20 -10.12 -0.17
C GLU A 538 -45.90 -10.61 -0.82
N PHE A 539 -45.31 -9.81 -1.73
CA PHE A 539 -43.99 -10.07 -2.30
C PHE A 539 -42.86 -10.16 -1.23
N ALA A 540 -42.98 -9.43 -0.12
CA ALA A 540 -41.99 -9.42 0.95
C ALA A 540 -42.20 -10.51 2.02
N GLN A 541 -43.40 -11.07 2.15
CA GLN A 541 -43.67 -12.17 3.08
C GLN A 541 -43.25 -13.52 2.50
N ILE A 542 -43.52 -13.77 1.22
CA ILE A 542 -43.17 -15.05 0.56
C ILE A 542 -41.65 -15.27 0.50
N SER A 543 -40.86 -14.21 0.31
CA SER A 543 -39.39 -14.30 0.27
C SER A 543 -38.74 -14.60 1.62
N ASN A 544 -39.42 -14.34 2.74
CA ASN A 544 -38.92 -14.66 4.09
C ASN A 544 -39.03 -16.15 4.44
N THR A 545 -39.85 -16.93 3.73
CA THR A 545 -39.98 -18.38 3.96
C THR A 545 -38.77 -19.14 3.40
N THR A 546 -38.26 -18.74 2.22
CA THR A 546 -37.16 -19.42 1.52
C THR A 546 -35.79 -19.11 2.12
N SER A 547 -35.64 -18.00 2.85
CA SER A 547 -34.38 -17.57 3.45
C SER A 547 -34.02 -18.31 4.75
N GLN A 548 -34.98 -18.98 5.39
CA GLN A 548 -34.78 -19.70 6.67
C GLN A 548 -34.04 -21.05 6.54
N LEU A 549 -33.82 -21.57 5.32
CA LEU A 549 -33.18 -22.88 5.07
C LEU A 549 -31.73 -22.83 4.57
N LYS A 550 -31.05 -21.67 4.69
CA LYS A 550 -29.58 -21.63 4.54
C LYS A 550 -28.93 -21.92 5.90
N PRO A 551 -28.26 -23.08 6.11
CA PRO A 551 -27.50 -23.30 7.33
C PRO A 551 -26.38 -22.24 7.40
N ILE A 552 -26.18 -21.65 8.58
CA ILE A 552 -25.10 -20.70 8.82
C ILE A 552 -23.79 -21.51 8.87
N ILE A 553 -23.16 -21.68 7.71
CA ILE A 553 -21.82 -22.27 7.60
C ILE A 553 -20.82 -21.24 8.13
N ILE A 554 -20.66 -21.23 9.46
CA ILE A 554 -19.51 -20.62 10.12
C ILE A 554 -18.29 -21.41 9.66
N LYS A 555 -17.60 -20.93 8.63
CA LYS A 555 -16.30 -21.47 8.24
C LYS A 555 -15.32 -21.18 9.37
N SER A 556 -15.01 -22.21 10.15
CA SER A 556 -13.93 -22.18 11.12
C SER A 556 -12.59 -22.06 10.38
N ASN A 557 -12.12 -20.83 10.20
CA ASN A 557 -10.79 -20.57 9.65
C ASN A 557 -9.73 -21.06 10.65
N THR A 558 -9.27 -22.30 10.48
CA THR A 558 -8.09 -22.82 11.17
C THR A 558 -6.85 -22.12 10.62
N PHE A 559 -6.39 -21.09 11.32
CA PHE A 559 -5.14 -20.41 10.99
C PHE A 559 -3.95 -21.31 11.35
N THR A 560 -3.43 -22.04 10.35
CA THR A 560 -2.13 -22.69 10.43
C THR A 560 -1.03 -21.63 10.45
N HIS A 561 -0.49 -21.34 11.63
CA HIS A 561 0.65 -20.43 11.79
C HIS A 561 1.93 -21.05 11.20
N GLU A 562 2.24 -20.72 9.94
CA GLU A 562 3.61 -20.79 9.46
C GLU A 562 4.29 -19.43 9.64
N GLN A 563 5.16 -19.34 10.65
CA GLN A 563 6.15 -18.26 10.72
C GLN A 563 7.25 -18.53 9.69
N LYS A 564 7.15 -17.92 8.51
CA LYS A 564 8.25 -17.84 7.53
C LYS A 564 8.53 -16.38 7.17
N THR A 565 9.79 -15.99 7.34
CA THR A 565 10.28 -14.63 7.13
C THR A 565 10.79 -14.42 5.71
N LEU A 566 10.13 -13.55 4.94
CA LEU A 566 10.71 -12.70 3.89
C LEU A 566 9.68 -11.62 3.53
N PRO A 567 10.05 -10.33 3.41
CA PRO A 567 9.08 -9.26 3.20
C PRO A 567 8.67 -9.15 1.73
N PHE A 568 7.53 -9.76 1.37
CA PHE A 568 6.81 -9.34 0.17
C PHE A 568 6.22 -7.94 0.42
N GLU A 569 6.61 -6.95 -0.39
CA GLU A 569 6.14 -5.58 -0.23
C GLU A 569 4.64 -5.46 -0.58
N ARG A 570 3.76 -5.51 0.43
CA ARG A 570 2.33 -5.29 0.24
C ARG A 570 2.04 -3.83 -0.11
N ILE A 571 1.14 -3.64 -1.08
CA ILE A 571 0.56 -2.36 -1.50
C ILE A 571 -0.96 -2.28 -1.21
N SER A 572 -1.53 -3.27 -0.52
CA SER A 572 -2.93 -3.30 -0.08
C SER A 572 -3.14 -4.30 1.06
N ILE A 573 -4.13 -4.06 1.93
CA ILE A 573 -4.61 -5.03 2.92
C ILE A 573 -5.31 -6.23 2.24
N THR A 574 -5.87 -6.04 1.04
CA THR A 574 -6.47 -7.10 0.23
C THR A 574 -5.45 -7.92 -0.59
N GLN A 575 -4.15 -7.64 -0.48
CA GLN A 575 -3.11 -8.37 -1.19
C GLN A 575 -2.67 -9.63 -0.41
N LYS A 576 -2.74 -10.78 -1.08
CA LYS A 576 -2.27 -12.06 -0.58
C LYS A 576 -0.75 -12.06 -0.37
N LEU A 577 -0.27 -12.71 0.70
CA LEU A 577 1.17 -12.81 1.04
C LEU A 577 1.99 -13.43 -0.10
N GLU A 578 1.51 -14.56 -0.60
CA GLU A 578 2.07 -15.27 -1.75
C GLU A 578 0.98 -15.30 -2.82
N PRO A 579 1.20 -14.73 -4.02
CA PRO A 579 0.25 -14.80 -5.12
C PRO A 579 -0.16 -16.25 -5.45
N ASP A 580 -1.31 -16.43 -6.10
CA ASP A 580 -1.69 -17.74 -6.65
C ASP A 580 -0.70 -18.17 -7.73
N GLN A 581 -0.58 -19.49 -7.95
CA GLN A 581 0.39 -20.03 -8.89
C GLN A 581 0.19 -19.45 -10.31
N ASN A 582 1.29 -18.97 -10.90
CA ASN A 582 1.34 -18.24 -12.18
C ASN A 582 0.74 -16.82 -12.19
N VAL A 583 0.35 -16.24 -11.04
CA VAL A 583 -0.07 -14.83 -10.95
C VAL A 583 1.15 -13.93 -10.70
N VAL A 584 1.37 -12.98 -11.61
CA VAL A 584 2.39 -11.93 -11.47
C VAL A 584 1.74 -10.67 -10.92
N VAL A 585 2.21 -10.20 -9.75
CA VAL A 585 1.88 -8.88 -9.19
C VAL A 585 3.01 -7.91 -9.58
N PRO A 586 2.78 -6.95 -10.48
CA PRO A 586 3.86 -6.09 -10.99
C PRO A 586 4.16 -4.92 -10.05
N GLU A 587 5.39 -4.41 -10.15
CA GLU A 587 5.77 -3.16 -9.48
C GLU A 587 5.21 -1.96 -10.23
N MET A 588 4.56 -1.05 -9.49
CA MET A 588 3.92 0.15 -10.04
C MET A 588 4.80 1.38 -9.85
N TYR A 589 4.86 2.22 -10.86
CA TYR A 589 5.51 3.52 -10.86
C TYR A 589 4.51 4.57 -11.36
N VAL A 590 4.56 5.79 -10.83
CA VAL A 590 3.62 6.87 -11.18
C VAL A 590 4.42 8.06 -11.73
N PRO A 591 4.62 8.15 -13.06
CA PRO A 591 5.36 9.23 -13.69
C PRO A 591 4.73 10.62 -13.48
N ASP A 592 5.54 11.67 -13.69
CA ASP A 592 5.07 13.05 -13.62
C ASP A 592 3.90 13.28 -14.62
N PRO A 593 2.75 13.79 -14.15
CA PRO A 593 1.57 14.05 -14.97
C PRO A 593 1.72 15.32 -15.81
N LEU A 594 1.03 15.40 -16.95
CA LEU A 594 1.12 16.56 -17.86
C LEU A 594 -0.10 17.48 -17.73
N GLY A 595 0.11 18.79 -17.67
CA GLY A 595 -0.93 19.83 -17.58
C GLY A 595 -1.71 20.09 -18.87
N LEU A 596 -2.20 19.03 -19.52
CA LEU A 596 -2.95 19.06 -20.77
C LEU A 596 -4.01 17.96 -20.79
N ASN A 597 -5.01 18.11 -21.67
CA ASN A 597 -6.06 17.11 -21.90
C ASN A 597 -5.83 16.47 -23.29
N PRO A 598 -5.65 15.13 -23.42
CA PRO A 598 -5.38 14.45 -24.69
C PRO A 598 -6.66 14.23 -25.51
N ASN A 599 -7.49 15.28 -25.60
CA ASN A 599 -8.72 15.34 -26.39
C ASN A 599 -8.51 15.89 -27.82
N SER A 600 -7.27 16.18 -28.20
CA SER A 600 -6.87 16.65 -29.53
C SER A 600 -5.60 15.96 -30.00
N ILE A 601 -5.41 15.84 -31.32
CA ILE A 601 -4.26 15.15 -31.92
C ILE A 601 -2.93 15.76 -31.43
N ASN A 602 -2.84 17.09 -31.34
CA ASN A 602 -1.64 17.78 -30.87
C ASN A 602 -1.32 17.50 -29.38
N ASN A 603 -2.35 17.36 -28.54
CA ASN A 603 -2.16 17.03 -27.13
C ASN A 603 -1.80 15.54 -26.94
N VAL A 604 -2.40 14.64 -27.73
CA VAL A 604 -2.02 13.21 -27.75
C VAL A 604 -0.59 13.04 -28.24
N LYS A 605 -0.15 13.81 -29.26
CA LYS A 605 1.23 13.81 -29.73
C LYS A 605 2.21 14.12 -28.58
N LYS A 606 1.94 15.18 -27.80
CA LYS A 606 2.73 15.54 -26.61
C LYS A 606 2.72 14.49 -25.50
N VAL A 607 1.61 13.77 -25.31
CA VAL A 607 1.54 12.62 -24.39
C VAL A 607 2.47 11.49 -24.86
N LEU A 608 2.46 11.16 -26.15
CA LEU A 608 3.32 10.12 -26.71
C LEU A 608 4.80 10.51 -26.71
N GLU A 609 5.13 11.77 -26.99
CA GLU A 609 6.48 12.34 -26.88
C GLU A 609 7.02 12.29 -25.44
N HIS A 610 6.18 12.60 -24.43
CA HIS A 610 6.53 12.42 -23.01
C HIS A 610 6.77 10.96 -22.66
N ILE A 611 5.90 10.04 -23.11
CA ILE A 611 6.03 8.59 -22.93
C ILE A 611 7.36 8.08 -23.51
N GLN A 612 7.77 8.54 -24.70
CA GLN A 612 9.07 8.18 -25.28
C GLN A 612 10.26 8.59 -24.41
N ASN A 613 10.20 9.78 -23.82
CA ASN A 613 11.26 10.32 -22.99
C ASN A 613 11.37 9.56 -21.66
N ILE A 614 10.26 9.42 -20.92
CA ILE A 614 10.27 8.72 -19.61
C ILE A 614 10.57 7.22 -19.74
N ALA A 615 10.20 6.59 -20.86
CA ALA A 615 10.49 5.18 -21.14
C ALA A 615 11.85 4.95 -21.85
N LYS A 616 12.68 5.99 -22.03
CA LYS A 616 13.99 5.94 -22.69
C LYS A 616 13.97 5.34 -24.12
N ILE A 617 12.88 5.55 -24.87
CA ILE A 617 12.75 5.07 -26.26
C ILE A 617 13.70 5.84 -27.18
N ASN A 618 13.79 7.15 -27.00
CA ASN A 618 14.58 8.04 -27.85
C ASN A 618 16.12 7.86 -27.71
N ASN A 619 16.58 7.14 -26.68
CA ASN A 619 18.00 6.98 -26.34
C ASN A 619 18.52 5.55 -26.66
N ASN A 620 17.97 4.89 -27.68
CA ASN A 620 18.24 3.47 -28.03
C ASN A 620 17.98 2.45 -26.89
N GLY A 621 17.17 2.81 -25.88
CA GLY A 621 16.77 1.90 -24.81
C GLY A 621 15.67 0.95 -25.24
N ARG A 622 14.41 1.34 -25.03
CA ARG A 622 13.24 0.53 -25.38
C ARG A 622 12.88 0.71 -26.86
N LYS A 623 12.79 -0.39 -27.61
CA LYS A 623 12.34 -0.44 -29.01
C LYS A 623 10.82 -0.38 -29.14
N TRP A 624 10.08 -0.84 -28.13
CA TRP A 624 8.61 -0.86 -28.14
C TRP A 624 8.00 -0.79 -26.75
N LEU A 625 6.76 -0.28 -26.67
CA LEU A 625 6.01 -0.15 -25.43
C LEU A 625 4.49 -0.32 -25.66
N PRO A 626 3.81 -1.18 -24.88
CA PRO A 626 2.35 -1.19 -24.76
C PRO A 626 1.82 0.02 -23.99
N VAL A 627 0.90 0.76 -24.61
CA VAL A 627 0.25 1.94 -24.03
C VAL A 627 -1.27 1.76 -24.00
N ILE A 628 -1.84 1.90 -22.80
CA ILE A 628 -3.27 1.71 -22.51
C ILE A 628 -3.91 3.09 -22.32
N CYS A 629 -5.05 3.32 -22.98
CA CYS A 629 -5.84 4.54 -22.79
C CYS A 629 -7.30 4.38 -23.22
N ASP A 630 -8.11 5.37 -22.84
CA ASP A 630 -9.51 5.52 -23.21
C ASP A 630 -9.76 5.63 -24.72
N GLY A 631 -10.99 5.30 -25.14
CA GLY A 631 -11.35 5.23 -26.56
C GLY A 631 -11.22 6.55 -27.33
N VAL A 632 -11.29 7.72 -26.67
CA VAL A 632 -11.07 9.02 -27.33
C VAL A 632 -9.57 9.26 -27.57
N PRO A 633 -8.68 9.22 -26.56
CA PRO A 633 -7.23 9.24 -26.79
C PRO A 633 -6.75 8.14 -27.75
N TYR A 634 -7.26 6.91 -27.66
CA TYR A 634 -6.89 5.80 -28.55
C TYR A 634 -7.15 6.13 -30.03
N ASN A 635 -8.36 6.59 -30.36
CA ASN A 635 -8.76 6.96 -31.73
C ASN A 635 -7.90 8.12 -32.28
N LEU A 636 -7.54 9.08 -31.42
CA LEU A 636 -6.65 10.19 -31.78
C LEU A 636 -5.20 9.72 -31.97
N ALA A 637 -4.70 8.80 -31.14
CA ALA A 637 -3.36 8.23 -31.24
C ALA A 637 -3.20 7.35 -32.49
N GLN A 638 -4.19 6.52 -32.82
CA GLN A 638 -4.20 5.66 -34.01
C GLN A 638 -3.97 6.46 -35.31
N LYS A 639 -4.51 7.69 -35.39
CA LYS A 639 -4.36 8.58 -36.56
C LYS A 639 -2.92 9.08 -36.77
N ILE A 640 -2.12 9.19 -35.71
CA ILE A 640 -0.71 9.63 -35.76
C ILE A 640 0.28 8.49 -35.49
N LYS A 641 -0.20 7.24 -35.39
CA LYS A 641 0.61 6.05 -35.06
C LYS A 641 1.78 5.79 -36.02
N LYS A 642 1.72 6.31 -37.25
CA LYS A 642 2.84 6.27 -38.21
C LYS A 642 4.06 7.07 -37.72
N ASP A 643 3.86 8.13 -36.94
CA ASP A 643 4.92 8.93 -36.31
C ASP A 643 5.57 8.19 -35.12
N PHE A 644 4.90 7.18 -34.54
CA PHE A 644 5.28 6.49 -33.31
C PHE A 644 5.41 4.97 -33.51
N PRO A 645 6.36 4.48 -34.31
CA PRO A 645 6.44 3.05 -34.69
C PRO A 645 6.76 2.08 -33.53
N TRP A 646 7.14 2.58 -32.34
CA TRP A 646 7.34 1.79 -31.12
C TRP A 646 6.02 1.46 -30.39
N LEU A 647 4.91 2.11 -30.77
CA LEU A 647 3.67 2.17 -30.01
C LEU A 647 2.74 0.98 -30.28
N ILE A 648 2.52 0.14 -29.26
CA ILE A 648 1.46 -0.87 -29.25
C ILE A 648 0.28 -0.30 -28.46
N LEU A 649 -0.79 0.11 -29.14
CA LEU A 649 -1.99 0.66 -28.48
C LEU A 649 -2.89 -0.47 -27.97
N ILE A 650 -3.36 -0.35 -26.73
CA ILE A 650 -4.29 -1.29 -26.09
C ILE A 650 -5.51 -0.49 -25.59
N PRO A 651 -6.75 -0.91 -25.89
CA PRO A 651 -7.93 -0.26 -25.33
C PRO A 651 -8.05 -0.52 -23.83
N GLY A 652 -8.49 0.49 -23.06
CA GLY A 652 -8.87 0.30 -21.66
C GLY A 652 -9.97 -0.76 -21.52
N ALA A 653 -9.72 -1.83 -20.75
CA ALA A 653 -10.63 -2.97 -20.67
C ALA A 653 -11.86 -2.68 -19.81
N LEU A 654 -11.76 -1.83 -18.79
CA LEU A 654 -12.92 -1.35 -18.05
C LEU A 654 -13.79 -0.46 -18.95
N HIS A 655 -13.18 0.44 -19.72
CA HIS A 655 -13.89 1.32 -20.63
C HIS A 655 -14.53 0.58 -21.82
N GLU A 656 -13.89 -0.47 -22.33
CA GLU A 656 -14.47 -1.39 -23.31
C GLU A 656 -15.72 -2.10 -22.72
N GLU A 657 -15.60 -2.74 -21.55
CA GLU A 657 -16.70 -3.42 -20.85
C GLU A 657 -17.89 -2.47 -20.57
N MET A 658 -17.62 -1.26 -20.07
CA MET A 658 -18.63 -0.21 -19.83
C MET A 658 -19.38 0.18 -21.10
N ASN A 659 -18.68 0.31 -22.23
CA ASN A 659 -19.32 0.71 -23.48
C ASN A 659 -20.03 -0.46 -24.17
N MET A 660 -19.58 -1.70 -24.01
CA MET A 660 -20.34 -2.89 -24.45
C MET A 660 -21.68 -2.97 -23.71
N LEU A 661 -21.66 -2.84 -22.38
CA LEU A 661 -22.88 -2.83 -21.55
C LEU A 661 -23.84 -1.70 -21.96
N LYS A 662 -23.32 -0.49 -22.16
CA LYS A 662 -24.11 0.65 -22.62
C LYS A 662 -24.71 0.43 -24.01
N ALA A 663 -23.95 -0.09 -24.97
CA ALA A 663 -24.46 -0.36 -26.32
C ALA A 663 -25.53 -1.46 -26.34
N PHE A 664 -25.39 -2.48 -25.51
CA PHE A 664 -26.43 -3.49 -25.30
C PHE A 664 -27.71 -2.86 -24.73
N VAL A 665 -27.61 -2.00 -23.71
CA VAL A 665 -28.74 -1.27 -23.13
C VAL A 665 -29.38 -0.33 -24.15
N GLU A 666 -28.60 0.39 -24.96
CA GLU A 666 -29.11 1.28 -26.00
C GLU A 666 -29.81 0.54 -27.16
N LEU A 667 -29.35 -0.66 -27.53
CA LEU A 667 -30.01 -1.55 -28.51
C LEU A 667 -31.34 -2.10 -27.99
N ASN A 668 -31.37 -2.58 -26.75
CA ASN A 668 -32.54 -3.26 -26.16
C ASN A 668 -33.55 -2.29 -25.51
N TRP A 669 -33.24 -0.99 -25.45
CA TRP A 669 -34.02 0.00 -24.69
C TRP A 669 -35.51 0.03 -25.06
N ALA A 670 -35.81 0.12 -26.36
CA ALA A 670 -37.18 0.20 -26.87
C ALA A 670 -37.86 -1.18 -26.99
N ILE A 671 -37.12 -2.28 -26.81
CA ILE A 671 -37.62 -3.65 -26.91
C ILE A 671 -38.22 -4.09 -25.58
N ASP A 672 -37.45 -3.95 -24.48
CA ASP A 672 -37.89 -4.39 -23.15
C ASP A 672 -37.15 -3.70 -21.97
N ILE A 673 -35.92 -3.21 -22.15
CA ILE A 673 -35.13 -2.70 -21.01
C ILE A 673 -35.72 -1.43 -20.38
N LYS A 674 -36.44 -0.59 -21.14
CA LYS A 674 -37.22 0.52 -20.58
C LYS A 674 -38.25 0.01 -19.56
N GLN A 675 -38.98 -1.05 -19.90
CA GLN A 675 -39.98 -1.65 -19.01
C GLN A 675 -39.34 -2.38 -17.84
N PHE A 676 -38.20 -3.05 -18.04
CA PHE A 676 -37.38 -3.59 -16.95
C PHE A 676 -37.02 -2.50 -15.93
N ALA A 677 -36.45 -1.37 -16.39
CA ALA A 677 -36.07 -0.26 -15.51
C ALA A 677 -37.27 0.33 -14.75
N ILE A 678 -38.44 0.46 -15.39
CA ILE A 678 -39.69 0.87 -14.73
C ILE A 678 -40.08 -0.12 -13.61
N ARG A 679 -39.98 -1.44 -13.85
CA ARG A 679 -40.26 -2.46 -12.83
C ARG A 679 -39.20 -2.49 -11.71
N GLN A 680 -37.94 -2.14 -12.00
CA GLN A 680 -36.89 -1.88 -11.00
C GLN A 680 -37.04 -0.53 -10.26
N GLY A 681 -38.14 0.20 -10.48
CA GLY A 681 -38.49 1.40 -9.71
C GLY A 681 -37.96 2.73 -10.25
N TYR A 682 -37.41 2.76 -11.47
CA TYR A 682 -37.03 4.01 -12.15
C TYR A 682 -38.29 4.66 -12.75
N ARG A 683 -38.81 5.72 -12.12
CA ARG A 683 -40.17 6.26 -12.36
C ARG A 683 -40.23 7.53 -13.21
N THR A 684 -39.11 8.17 -13.48
CA THR A 684 -39.04 9.48 -14.17
C THR A 684 -38.08 9.41 -15.35
N GLU A 685 -38.29 10.22 -16.39
CA GLU A 685 -37.40 10.26 -17.56
C GLU A 685 -35.93 10.58 -17.21
N ASN A 686 -35.69 11.34 -16.14
CA ASN A 686 -34.33 11.57 -15.63
C ASN A 686 -33.71 10.31 -15.03
N GLN A 687 -34.48 9.50 -14.29
CA GLN A 687 -34.04 8.21 -13.76
C GLN A 687 -33.85 7.18 -14.88
N LEU A 688 -34.80 7.09 -15.81
CA LEU A 688 -34.71 6.20 -16.97
C LEU A 688 -33.53 6.59 -17.89
N GLY A 689 -33.29 7.88 -18.09
CA GLY A 689 -32.13 8.41 -18.80
C GLY A 689 -30.79 8.12 -18.10
N PHE A 690 -30.76 8.13 -16.76
CA PHE A 690 -29.58 7.72 -15.98
C PHE A 690 -29.28 6.21 -16.15
N PHE A 691 -30.32 5.37 -16.10
CA PHE A 691 -30.19 3.93 -16.34
C PHE A 691 -29.74 3.65 -17.78
N LYS A 692 -30.41 4.24 -18.78
CA LYS A 692 -30.09 4.05 -20.21
C LYS A 692 -28.64 4.41 -20.55
N LYS A 693 -28.10 5.45 -19.91
CA LYS A 693 -26.71 5.90 -20.10
C LYS A 693 -25.67 5.04 -19.35
N CYS A 694 -26.10 4.04 -18.57
CA CYS A 694 -25.27 3.22 -17.68
C CYS A 694 -24.34 4.05 -16.77
N THR A 695 -24.85 5.17 -16.22
CA THR A 695 -24.02 6.19 -15.55
C THR A 695 -23.35 5.73 -14.25
N ASP A 696 -23.87 4.68 -13.61
CA ASP A 696 -23.18 3.94 -12.56
C ASP A 696 -22.94 2.52 -13.08
N HIS A 697 -21.69 2.21 -13.45
CA HIS A 697 -21.34 0.92 -14.06
C HIS A 697 -21.67 -0.27 -13.18
N HIS A 698 -21.46 -0.16 -11.86
CA HIS A 698 -21.75 -1.26 -10.94
C HIS A 698 -23.26 -1.51 -10.83
N LYS A 699 -24.08 -0.46 -10.65
CA LYS A 699 -25.54 -0.63 -10.63
C LYS A 699 -26.06 -1.13 -11.97
N SER A 700 -25.47 -0.68 -13.08
CA SER A 700 -25.84 -1.11 -14.43
C SER A 700 -25.50 -2.59 -14.65
N TRP A 701 -24.35 -3.05 -14.18
CA TRP A 701 -23.96 -4.46 -14.21
C TRP A 701 -24.90 -5.31 -13.36
N ASP A 702 -25.02 -5.02 -12.06
CA ASP A 702 -25.84 -5.78 -11.11
C ASP A 702 -27.32 -5.83 -11.61
N SER A 703 -27.81 -4.77 -12.28
CA SER A 703 -29.15 -4.75 -12.90
C SER A 703 -29.27 -5.58 -14.19
N ILE A 704 -28.30 -5.49 -15.10
CA ILE A 704 -28.41 -6.06 -16.46
C ILE A 704 -27.79 -7.46 -16.57
N CYS A 705 -26.57 -7.63 -16.10
CA CYS A 705 -25.79 -8.86 -16.23
C CYS A 705 -26.15 -9.90 -15.17
N ASP A 706 -26.72 -9.47 -14.04
CA ASP A 706 -27.17 -10.38 -12.98
C ASP A 706 -28.71 -10.48 -12.99
N ILE A 707 -29.46 -9.43 -12.61
CA ILE A 707 -30.93 -9.48 -12.44
C ILE A 707 -31.71 -9.74 -13.75
N TYR A 708 -31.52 -8.88 -14.77
CA TYR A 708 -32.22 -8.98 -16.07
C TYR A 708 -31.82 -10.25 -16.83
N ARG A 709 -30.51 -10.53 -16.94
CA ARG A 709 -30.00 -11.74 -17.60
C ARG A 709 -30.60 -13.00 -17.01
N HIS A 710 -30.69 -13.10 -15.68
CA HIS A 710 -31.34 -14.21 -15.00
C HIS A 710 -32.83 -14.31 -15.39
N ALA A 711 -33.58 -13.21 -15.29
CA ALA A 711 -35.01 -13.21 -15.59
C ALA A 711 -35.31 -13.60 -17.05
N MET A 712 -34.54 -13.04 -18.00
CA MET A 712 -34.65 -13.33 -19.42
C MET A 712 -34.24 -14.78 -19.73
N THR A 713 -33.19 -15.29 -19.09
CA THR A 713 -32.77 -16.70 -19.23
C THR A 713 -33.85 -17.66 -18.73
N CYS A 714 -34.41 -17.42 -17.54
CA CYS A 714 -35.44 -18.28 -16.98
C CYS A 714 -36.66 -18.39 -17.92
N GLU A 715 -37.15 -17.27 -18.45
CA GLU A 715 -38.35 -17.27 -19.28
C GLU A 715 -38.10 -17.62 -20.76
N LEU A 716 -36.84 -17.62 -21.22
CA LEU A 716 -36.44 -18.26 -22.49
C LEU A 716 -36.37 -19.79 -22.37
N LEU A 717 -35.90 -20.32 -21.24
CA LEU A 717 -35.84 -21.77 -21.00
C LEU A 717 -37.20 -22.38 -20.63
N TRP A 718 -38.11 -21.59 -20.03
CA TRP A 718 -39.35 -22.10 -19.46
C TRP A 718 -40.26 -22.89 -20.43
N PRO A 719 -40.51 -22.46 -21.68
CA PRO A 719 -41.39 -23.21 -22.60
C PRO A 719 -40.85 -24.63 -22.89
N TYR A 720 -39.54 -24.73 -23.16
CA TYR A 720 -38.85 -26.02 -23.32
C TYR A 720 -38.89 -26.87 -22.05
N VAL A 721 -38.65 -26.26 -20.88
CA VAL A 721 -38.71 -27.00 -19.60
C VAL A 721 -40.11 -27.54 -19.35
N VAL A 722 -41.18 -26.81 -19.71
CA VAL A 722 -42.57 -27.29 -19.61
C VAL A 722 -42.82 -28.46 -20.57
N GLU A 723 -42.36 -28.37 -21.82
CA GLU A 723 -42.53 -29.42 -22.84
C GLU A 723 -41.76 -30.72 -22.54
N ALA A 724 -40.48 -30.61 -22.16
CA ALA A 724 -39.59 -31.77 -22.06
C ALA A 724 -39.76 -32.58 -20.75
N GLU A 725 -39.72 -33.91 -20.85
CA GLU A 725 -39.75 -34.82 -19.70
C GLU A 725 -38.45 -34.79 -18.88
N ASN A 726 -37.31 -34.83 -19.58
CA ASN A 726 -35.96 -34.78 -19.00
C ASN A 726 -35.16 -33.64 -19.66
N PRO A 727 -35.33 -32.38 -19.21
CA PRO A 727 -34.70 -31.23 -19.85
C PRO A 727 -33.17 -31.26 -19.73
N SER A 728 -32.46 -31.00 -20.83
CA SER A 728 -30.99 -30.86 -20.87
C SER A 728 -30.58 -29.56 -21.57
N VAL A 729 -29.37 -29.06 -21.32
CA VAL A 729 -28.88 -27.80 -21.92
C VAL A 729 -28.62 -27.97 -23.42
N ASN A 730 -28.07 -29.10 -23.85
CA ASN A 730 -27.81 -29.37 -25.26
C ASN A 730 -29.13 -29.49 -26.04
N ASP A 731 -30.08 -30.24 -25.50
CA ASP A 731 -31.40 -30.43 -26.09
C ASP A 731 -32.21 -29.13 -26.11
N TYR A 732 -32.08 -28.27 -25.08
CA TYR A 732 -32.61 -26.90 -25.11
C TYR A 732 -32.02 -26.09 -26.26
N LEU A 733 -30.70 -26.10 -26.45
CA LEU A 733 -30.04 -25.33 -27.51
C LEU A 733 -30.45 -25.83 -28.91
N ASP A 734 -30.71 -27.13 -29.08
CA ASP A 734 -31.23 -27.71 -30.34
C ASP A 734 -32.75 -27.55 -30.52
N TRP A 735 -33.52 -27.41 -29.44
CA TRP A 735 -34.93 -27.02 -29.47
C TRP A 735 -35.09 -25.52 -29.81
N ALA A 736 -34.23 -24.66 -29.25
CA ALA A 736 -34.25 -23.22 -29.45
C ALA A 736 -33.96 -22.83 -30.91
N LYS A 737 -33.06 -23.56 -31.59
CA LYS A 737 -32.76 -23.40 -33.02
C LYS A 737 -33.96 -23.70 -33.94
N LYS A 738 -34.95 -24.46 -33.46
CA LYS A 738 -36.14 -24.93 -34.21
C LYS A 738 -37.38 -24.06 -33.97
N GLN A 739 -37.33 -23.11 -33.04
CA GLN A 739 -38.43 -22.15 -32.83
C GLN A 739 -38.50 -21.19 -34.01
N ASP A 740 -39.70 -20.73 -34.38
CA ASP A 740 -39.88 -19.75 -35.46
C ASP A 740 -40.37 -18.36 -35.03
N ASP A 741 -40.80 -18.17 -33.78
CA ASP A 741 -41.15 -16.83 -33.27
C ASP A 741 -39.96 -15.86 -33.37
N CYS A 742 -40.22 -14.71 -33.98
CA CYS A 742 -39.26 -13.65 -34.22
C CYS A 742 -38.83 -12.95 -32.92
N ILE A 743 -39.71 -12.83 -31.92
CA ILE A 743 -39.33 -12.23 -30.63
C ILE A 743 -38.43 -13.20 -29.86
N TYR A 744 -38.79 -14.49 -29.80
CA TYR A 744 -37.99 -15.53 -29.19
C TYR A 744 -36.57 -15.60 -29.79
N LYS A 745 -36.44 -15.67 -31.13
CA LYS A 745 -35.12 -15.65 -31.82
C LYS A 745 -34.30 -14.41 -31.43
N LEU A 746 -34.89 -13.22 -31.53
CA LEU A 746 -34.23 -11.96 -31.20
C LEU A 746 -33.75 -11.92 -29.74
N LYS A 747 -34.58 -12.38 -28.79
CA LYS A 747 -34.23 -12.38 -27.37
C LYS A 747 -33.24 -13.48 -27.01
N PHE A 748 -33.26 -14.62 -27.70
CA PHE A 748 -32.24 -15.66 -27.61
C PHE A 748 -30.87 -15.11 -28.03
N GLU A 749 -30.76 -14.47 -29.20
CA GLU A 749 -29.52 -13.83 -29.67
C GLU A 749 -29.03 -12.75 -28.69
N GLN A 750 -29.92 -11.84 -28.29
CA GLN A 750 -29.56 -10.75 -27.37
C GLN A 750 -29.08 -11.29 -26.00
N THR A 751 -29.65 -12.37 -25.49
CA THR A 751 -29.31 -12.91 -24.17
C THR A 751 -28.06 -13.81 -24.21
N PHE A 752 -28.02 -14.78 -25.12
CA PHE A 752 -27.00 -15.84 -25.12
C PHE A 752 -25.84 -15.61 -26.11
N VAL A 753 -25.95 -14.64 -27.02
CA VAL A 753 -24.83 -14.19 -27.85
C VAL A 753 -24.28 -12.88 -27.30
N TYR A 754 -25.07 -11.79 -27.33
CA TYR A 754 -24.53 -10.45 -27.03
C TYR A 754 -24.35 -10.15 -25.53
N LEU A 755 -25.34 -10.44 -24.69
CA LEU A 755 -25.21 -10.23 -23.24
C LEU A 755 -24.26 -11.26 -22.60
N GLN A 756 -24.28 -12.50 -23.08
CA GLN A 756 -23.27 -13.50 -22.73
C GLN A 756 -21.84 -13.04 -23.10
N ALA A 757 -21.63 -12.39 -24.25
CA ALA A 757 -20.32 -11.86 -24.62
C ALA A 757 -19.80 -10.80 -23.63
N ILE A 758 -20.67 -9.93 -23.09
CA ILE A 758 -20.27 -8.97 -22.04
C ILE A 758 -19.78 -9.73 -20.79
N VAL A 759 -20.48 -10.78 -20.39
CA VAL A 759 -20.10 -11.62 -19.24
C VAL A 759 -18.81 -12.39 -19.51
N ASN A 760 -18.68 -13.02 -20.67
CA ASN A 760 -17.47 -13.72 -21.11
C ASN A 760 -16.26 -12.77 -21.17
N PHE A 761 -16.44 -11.52 -21.60
CA PHE A 761 -15.38 -10.50 -21.58
C PHE A 761 -14.90 -10.22 -20.15
N ARG A 762 -15.82 -9.98 -19.20
CA ARG A 762 -15.46 -9.81 -17.78
C ARG A 762 -14.78 -11.05 -17.21
N THR A 763 -15.28 -12.25 -17.50
CA THR A 763 -14.67 -13.52 -17.06
C THR A 763 -13.26 -13.69 -17.63
N GLY A 764 -13.05 -13.34 -18.90
CA GLY A 764 -11.75 -13.36 -19.57
C GLY A 764 -10.77 -12.31 -19.02
N VAL A 765 -11.25 -11.14 -18.61
CA VAL A 765 -10.45 -10.14 -17.87
C VAL A 765 -10.09 -10.68 -16.48
N ARG A 766 -11.07 -11.09 -15.66
CA ARG A 766 -10.92 -11.44 -14.24
C ARG A 766 -10.04 -12.67 -13.99
N ASN A 767 -10.13 -13.66 -14.85
CA ASN A 767 -9.37 -14.92 -14.74
C ASN A 767 -8.17 -14.98 -15.68
N ASN A 768 -7.80 -13.86 -16.30
CA ASN A 768 -6.76 -13.73 -17.34
C ASN A 768 -6.78 -14.87 -18.38
N ARG A 769 -7.89 -14.94 -19.13
CA ARG A 769 -8.08 -15.83 -20.29
C ARG A 769 -8.18 -14.98 -21.56
N PRO A 770 -7.04 -14.71 -22.25
CA PRO A 770 -7.03 -13.82 -23.42
C PRO A 770 -7.85 -14.34 -24.60
N SER A 771 -7.92 -15.67 -24.76
CA SER A 771 -8.76 -16.33 -25.78
C SER A 771 -10.23 -15.97 -25.56
N LEU A 772 -10.82 -16.31 -24.41
CA LEU A 772 -12.20 -15.93 -24.05
C LEU A 772 -12.46 -14.42 -24.20
N ARG A 773 -11.53 -13.56 -23.75
CA ARG A 773 -11.67 -12.09 -23.84
C ARG A 773 -11.71 -11.61 -25.29
N ASN A 774 -10.89 -12.18 -26.17
CA ASN A 774 -10.87 -11.84 -27.60
C ASN A 774 -12.07 -12.45 -28.35
N ALA A 775 -12.47 -13.68 -28.02
CA ALA A 775 -13.68 -14.31 -28.54
C ALA A 775 -14.92 -13.46 -28.19
N ALA A 776 -15.04 -13.02 -26.93
CA ALA A 776 -16.10 -12.16 -26.45
C ALA A 776 -16.16 -10.81 -27.18
N ARG A 777 -15.00 -10.14 -27.39
CA ARG A 777 -14.93 -8.92 -28.21
C ARG A 777 -15.50 -9.16 -29.60
N ARG A 778 -15.05 -10.23 -30.28
CA ARG A 778 -15.47 -10.52 -31.65
C ARG A 778 -16.92 -10.97 -31.79
N ILE A 779 -17.50 -11.63 -30.77
CA ILE A 779 -18.94 -11.90 -30.69
C ILE A 779 -19.75 -10.61 -30.57
N PHE A 780 -19.28 -9.65 -29.75
CA PHE A 780 -19.99 -8.38 -29.54
C PHE A 780 -19.83 -7.39 -30.71
N ALA A 781 -18.69 -7.46 -31.41
CA ALA A 781 -18.28 -6.52 -32.45
C ALA A 781 -19.32 -6.16 -33.55
N PRO A 782 -20.23 -7.06 -34.00
CA PRO A 782 -21.33 -6.69 -34.89
C PRO A 782 -22.16 -5.50 -34.38
N ILE A 783 -22.41 -5.37 -33.07
CA ILE A 783 -23.17 -4.23 -32.51
C ILE A 783 -22.49 -2.89 -32.83
N TRP A 784 -21.15 -2.83 -32.89
CA TRP A 784 -20.40 -1.63 -33.27
C TRP A 784 -20.63 -1.19 -34.72
N SER A 785 -20.99 -2.13 -35.61
CA SER A 785 -21.32 -1.86 -37.03
C SER A 785 -22.82 -1.81 -37.32
N GLY A 786 -23.65 -2.40 -36.47
CA GLY A 786 -25.11 -2.35 -36.55
C GLY A 786 -25.71 -1.06 -35.95
N ARG A 787 -25.11 -0.48 -34.91
CA ARG A 787 -25.61 0.70 -34.18
C ARG A 787 -24.58 1.83 -34.10
N ARG A 788 -24.93 2.97 -33.47
CA ARG A 788 -24.18 4.26 -33.52
C ARG A 788 -22.93 4.29 -32.62
N HIS A 789 -21.95 3.42 -32.85
CA HIS A 789 -20.73 3.33 -32.04
C HIS A 789 -19.44 3.54 -32.86
N PRO A 790 -19.30 4.65 -33.61
CA PRO A 790 -18.22 4.83 -34.59
C PRO A 790 -16.82 4.72 -33.98
N ILE A 791 -16.62 5.19 -32.74
CA ILE A 791 -15.31 5.10 -32.06
C ILE A 791 -14.92 3.64 -31.81
N TYR A 792 -15.79 2.84 -31.20
CA TYR A 792 -15.49 1.44 -30.87
C TYR A 792 -15.43 0.53 -32.10
N ARG A 793 -16.16 0.88 -33.18
CA ARG A 793 -16.05 0.22 -34.50
C ARG A 793 -14.62 0.26 -35.04
N TYR A 794 -13.94 1.40 -34.94
CA TYR A 794 -12.51 1.49 -35.30
C TYR A 794 -11.62 0.77 -34.29
N ILE A 795 -11.77 1.03 -32.98
CA ILE A 795 -10.90 0.47 -31.92
C ILE A 795 -10.82 -1.06 -32.01
N GLU A 796 -11.94 -1.75 -32.20
CA GLU A 796 -12.01 -3.22 -32.28
C GLU A 796 -11.15 -3.75 -33.44
N VAL A 797 -11.39 -3.26 -34.65
CA VAL A 797 -10.66 -3.66 -35.86
C VAL A 797 -9.19 -3.24 -35.82
N ASP A 798 -8.89 -2.03 -35.35
CA ASP A 798 -7.53 -1.51 -35.20
C ASP A 798 -6.70 -2.30 -34.18
N TYR A 799 -7.33 -2.77 -33.09
CA TYR A 799 -6.68 -3.57 -32.06
C TYR A 799 -6.42 -5.01 -32.54
N GLU A 800 -7.43 -5.70 -33.09
CA GLU A 800 -7.25 -7.07 -33.57
C GLU A 800 -6.30 -7.15 -34.78
N GLY A 801 -6.40 -6.18 -35.71
CA GLY A 801 -5.44 -6.02 -36.80
C GLY A 801 -4.02 -5.69 -36.33
N GLN A 802 -3.85 -4.96 -35.22
CA GLN A 802 -2.54 -4.78 -34.60
C GLN A 802 -2.00 -6.10 -34.02
N LEU A 803 -2.80 -6.91 -33.34
CA LEU A 803 -2.35 -8.19 -32.77
C LEU A 803 -1.87 -9.17 -33.84
N LEU A 804 -2.52 -9.23 -35.00
CA LEU A 804 -2.08 -10.05 -36.14
C LEU A 804 -0.75 -9.57 -36.74
N ARG A 805 -0.37 -8.30 -36.56
CA ARG A 805 0.89 -7.72 -37.05
C ARG A 805 2.08 -7.95 -36.14
N LEU A 806 1.87 -8.40 -34.90
CA LEU A 806 2.94 -8.67 -33.93
C LEU A 806 3.64 -10.01 -34.20
N HIS A 807 4.88 -10.14 -33.71
CA HIS A 807 5.51 -11.45 -33.55
C HIS A 807 4.72 -12.32 -32.55
N PRO A 808 4.56 -13.66 -32.75
CA PRO A 808 3.72 -14.51 -31.90
C PRO A 808 4.07 -14.47 -30.40
N GLU A 809 5.35 -14.39 -30.06
CA GLU A 809 5.85 -14.29 -28.69
C GLU A 809 5.42 -12.96 -28.05
N ILE A 810 5.52 -11.88 -28.81
CA ILE A 810 5.20 -10.51 -28.39
C ILE A 810 3.69 -10.30 -28.31
N ARG A 811 2.93 -10.90 -29.24
CA ARG A 811 1.47 -11.01 -29.17
C ARG A 811 1.05 -11.71 -27.88
N LYS A 812 1.65 -12.86 -27.55
CA LYS A 812 1.36 -13.61 -26.30
C LYS A 812 1.68 -12.78 -25.05
N ILE A 813 2.77 -12.02 -25.04
CA ILE A 813 3.13 -11.08 -23.95
C ILE A 813 2.06 -9.98 -23.80
N VAL A 814 1.64 -9.34 -24.90
CA VAL A 814 0.60 -8.30 -24.91
C VAL A 814 -0.76 -8.84 -24.49
N GLU A 815 -1.14 -10.02 -24.97
CA GLU A 815 -2.40 -10.68 -24.62
C GLU A 815 -2.44 -11.10 -23.14
N LEU A 816 -1.33 -11.61 -22.58
CA LEU A 816 -1.26 -12.09 -21.20
C LEU A 816 -1.19 -10.97 -20.15
N TYR A 817 -0.49 -9.86 -20.43
CA TYR A 817 -0.23 -8.79 -19.46
C TYR A 817 -1.00 -7.48 -19.71
N SER A 818 -1.96 -7.49 -20.64
CA SER A 818 -2.97 -6.42 -20.77
C SER A 818 -3.96 -6.37 -19.60
N VAL A 819 -3.96 -7.39 -18.73
CA VAL A 819 -4.65 -7.43 -17.43
C VAL A 819 -3.70 -7.99 -16.38
N ILE A 820 -3.82 -7.53 -15.12
CA ILE A 820 -2.95 -7.95 -14.00
C ILE A 820 -3.78 -8.11 -12.72
N SER A 821 -3.31 -8.91 -11.77
CA SER A 821 -3.93 -9.03 -10.44
C SER A 821 -3.08 -8.27 -9.41
N ARG A 822 -3.64 -7.22 -8.80
CA ARG A 822 -2.96 -6.48 -7.71
C ARG A 822 -3.11 -7.13 -6.35
N SER A 823 -4.16 -7.93 -6.15
CA SER A 823 -4.38 -8.68 -4.91
C SER A 823 -3.65 -10.03 -4.88
N GLY A 824 -3.10 -10.48 -6.02
CA GLY A 824 -2.40 -11.77 -6.15
C GLY A 824 -3.33 -12.97 -6.35
N TYR A 825 -4.65 -12.78 -6.34
CA TYR A 825 -5.61 -13.86 -6.63
C TYR A 825 -5.79 -14.09 -8.14
N CYS A 826 -5.89 -15.34 -8.57
CA CYS A 826 -6.01 -15.72 -9.97
C CYS A 826 -7.32 -15.24 -10.65
N ASN A 827 -8.39 -15.09 -9.88
CA ASN A 827 -9.72 -14.66 -10.34
C ASN A 827 -10.03 -13.16 -10.11
N GLN A 828 -9.03 -12.36 -9.71
CA GLN A 828 -9.18 -10.93 -9.42
C GLN A 828 -8.39 -10.01 -10.34
N HIS A 829 -7.98 -10.48 -11.53
CA HIS A 829 -7.32 -9.62 -12.52
C HIS A 829 -8.19 -8.42 -12.93
N GLN A 830 -7.55 -7.31 -13.29
CA GLN A 830 -8.16 -6.05 -13.67
C GLN A 830 -7.51 -5.50 -14.94
N GLY A 831 -8.27 -4.67 -15.68
CA GLY A 831 -7.69 -3.81 -16.72
C GLY A 831 -6.73 -2.79 -16.13
N LEU A 832 -5.68 -2.46 -16.87
CA LEU A 832 -4.67 -1.47 -16.45
C LEU A 832 -5.24 -0.04 -16.36
N ASP A 833 -6.33 0.23 -17.08
CA ASP A 833 -7.14 1.45 -16.98
C ASP A 833 -7.94 1.50 -15.66
N ALA A 834 -8.55 0.40 -15.22
CA ALA A 834 -9.21 0.32 -13.91
C ALA A 834 -8.25 0.60 -12.75
N ILE A 835 -7.03 0.07 -12.85
CA ILE A 835 -5.97 0.29 -11.85
C ILE A 835 -5.48 1.74 -11.87
N LEU A 836 -5.38 2.36 -13.05
CA LEU A 836 -5.10 3.80 -13.14
C LEU A 836 -6.24 4.63 -12.53
N GLU A 837 -7.51 4.26 -12.72
CA GLU A 837 -8.65 4.93 -12.07
C GLU A 837 -8.57 4.86 -10.53
N GLU A 838 -8.07 3.75 -9.98
CA GLU A 838 -7.76 3.64 -8.54
C GLU A 838 -6.60 4.55 -8.13
N ILE A 839 -5.45 4.51 -8.83
CA ILE A 839 -4.31 5.40 -8.56
C ILE A 839 -4.73 6.86 -8.64
N ASN A 840 -5.61 7.22 -9.57
CA ASN A 840 -6.15 8.55 -9.74
C ASN A 840 -7.03 9.01 -8.56
N LYS A 841 -7.73 8.09 -7.88
CA LYS A 841 -8.43 8.39 -6.62
C LYS A 841 -7.44 8.71 -5.50
N TYR A 842 -6.31 7.98 -5.42
CA TYR A 842 -5.22 8.29 -4.48
C TYR A 842 -4.53 9.63 -4.79
N LEU A 843 -4.18 9.90 -6.05
CA LEU A 843 -3.57 11.18 -6.46
C LEU A 843 -4.48 12.37 -6.14
N LYS A 844 -5.78 12.27 -6.47
CA LYS A 844 -6.80 13.28 -6.13
C LYS A 844 -7.01 13.46 -4.63
N ALA A 845 -6.51 12.56 -3.77
CA ALA A 845 -6.61 12.63 -2.31
C ALA A 845 -5.34 13.22 -1.65
N LEU A 846 -4.20 13.27 -2.35
CA LEU A 846 -2.94 13.83 -1.84
C LEU A 846 -2.74 15.33 -2.20
N ILE A 847 -3.61 15.91 -3.03
CA ILE A 847 -3.52 17.28 -3.53
C ILE A 847 -4.53 18.23 -2.85
N PRO A 848 -4.25 19.55 -2.76
CA PRO A 848 -5.20 20.52 -2.23
C PRO A 848 -6.39 20.78 -3.17
N PRO A 849 -7.48 21.42 -2.69
CA PRO A 849 -8.72 21.59 -3.46
C PRO A 849 -8.57 22.48 -4.71
N VAL A 850 -7.55 23.36 -4.72
CA VAL A 850 -7.12 24.12 -5.90
C VAL A 850 -5.66 23.72 -6.20
N PRO A 851 -5.45 22.62 -6.95
CA PRO A 851 -4.11 22.10 -7.20
C PRO A 851 -3.42 22.82 -8.36
N SER A 852 -2.11 23.00 -8.25
CA SER A 852 -1.23 23.37 -9.35
C SER A 852 -0.43 22.16 -9.85
N GLN A 853 0.20 22.27 -11.02
CA GLN A 853 1.06 21.22 -11.56
C GLN A 853 2.11 20.70 -10.55
N ARG A 854 2.75 21.58 -9.75
CA ARG A 854 3.72 21.16 -8.72
C ARG A 854 3.10 20.21 -7.68
N HIS A 855 1.85 20.43 -7.27
CA HIS A 855 1.14 19.54 -6.35
C HIS A 855 0.87 18.16 -6.99
N TRP A 856 0.49 18.13 -8.27
CA TRP A 856 0.28 16.88 -8.99
C TRP A 856 1.57 16.07 -9.14
N ASN A 857 2.72 16.71 -9.39
CA ASN A 857 4.01 16.01 -9.48
C ASN A 857 4.44 15.48 -8.09
N ILE A 858 4.28 16.26 -7.02
CA ILE A 858 4.59 15.81 -5.65
C ILE A 858 3.71 14.60 -5.25
N ALA A 859 2.41 14.64 -5.57
CA ALA A 859 1.51 13.53 -5.34
C ALA A 859 1.90 12.28 -6.16
N ALA A 860 2.28 12.45 -7.44
CA ALA A 860 2.71 11.36 -8.31
C ALA A 860 3.97 10.66 -7.77
N ARG A 861 5.06 11.40 -7.57
CA ARG A 861 6.38 10.88 -7.15
C ARG A 861 6.36 10.16 -5.80
N ASN A 862 5.39 10.48 -4.93
CA ASN A 862 5.23 9.84 -3.62
C ASN A 862 4.05 8.85 -3.54
N CYS A 863 3.24 8.69 -4.59
CA CYS A 863 1.96 7.96 -4.54
C CYS A 863 2.09 6.54 -3.99
N THR A 864 3.05 5.77 -4.51
CA THR A 864 3.32 4.38 -4.11
C THR A 864 3.80 4.27 -2.66
N LYS A 865 4.64 5.21 -2.22
CA LYS A 865 5.16 5.31 -0.86
C LYS A 865 4.05 5.72 0.13
N PHE A 866 3.15 6.62 -0.26
CA PHE A 866 1.96 6.95 0.53
C PHE A 866 0.97 5.78 0.64
N ILE A 867 0.80 4.97 -0.41
CA ILE A 867 -0.01 3.75 -0.36
C ILE A 867 0.61 2.72 0.61
N LYS A 868 1.92 2.48 0.55
CA LYS A 868 2.65 1.64 1.52
C LYS A 868 2.50 2.17 2.96
N LEU A 869 2.67 3.48 3.16
CA LEU A 869 2.59 4.11 4.48
C LEU A 869 1.18 4.07 5.08
N ARG A 870 0.14 4.24 4.25
CA ARG A 870 -1.27 4.04 4.62
C ARG A 870 -1.53 2.60 5.06
N TYR A 871 -1.06 1.62 4.29
CA TYR A 871 -1.13 0.20 4.64
C TYR A 871 -0.46 -0.08 6.00
N MET A 872 0.77 0.38 6.20
CA MET A 872 1.54 0.16 7.43
C MET A 872 0.86 0.77 8.66
N LEU A 873 0.33 1.99 8.53
CA LEU A 873 -0.40 2.63 9.62
C LEU A 873 -1.68 1.88 9.99
N PHE A 874 -2.42 1.37 9.01
CA PHE A 874 -3.63 0.58 9.29
C PHE A 874 -3.34 -0.76 9.98
N ASP A 875 -2.26 -1.46 9.61
CA ASP A 875 -1.78 -2.65 10.34
C ASP A 875 -1.31 -2.30 11.77
N MET A 876 -0.61 -1.17 11.96
CA MET A 876 -0.16 -0.73 13.29
C MET A 876 -1.30 -0.37 14.24
N ILE A 877 -2.35 0.32 13.76
CA ILE A 877 -3.50 0.70 14.61
C ILE A 877 -4.52 -0.44 14.78
N GLY A 878 -4.26 -1.64 14.25
CA GLY A 878 -5.20 -2.77 14.29
C GLY A 878 -6.43 -2.62 13.41
N HIS A 879 -6.49 -1.59 12.56
CA HIS A 879 -7.62 -1.33 11.67
C HIS A 879 -7.44 -2.12 10.38
N THR A 880 -8.07 -3.29 10.29
CA THR A 880 -8.29 -3.93 9.00
C THR A 880 -9.06 -2.98 8.09
N GLU A 881 -8.53 -2.63 6.91
CA GLU A 881 -9.37 -2.21 5.78
C GLU A 881 -10.18 -3.42 5.28
N SER A 882 -11.14 -3.87 6.09
CA SER A 882 -12.48 -3.96 5.55
C SER A 882 -12.81 -2.55 5.06
N GLU A 883 -12.66 -2.32 3.74
CA GLU A 883 -13.38 -1.22 3.13
C GLU A 883 -14.85 -1.45 3.42
N SER A 884 -15.37 -0.74 4.42
CA SER A 884 -16.78 -0.45 4.56
C SER A 884 -17.19 0.52 3.44
N SER A 885 -17.11 0.00 2.22
CA SER A 885 -18.07 0.19 1.14
C SER A 885 -19.46 -0.27 1.65
N GLY A 886 -19.94 0.45 2.68
CA GLY A 886 -20.77 -0.04 3.78
C GLY A 886 -21.88 -0.94 3.28
N GLY A 887 -21.69 -2.25 3.53
CA GLY A 887 -22.03 -3.32 2.59
C GLY A 887 -23.16 -2.96 1.65
N ARG A 888 -22.82 -2.42 0.46
CA ARG A 888 -23.80 -1.86 -0.50
C ARG A 888 -25.01 -2.77 -0.52
N THR A 889 -26.17 -2.26 -0.09
CA THR A 889 -27.41 -3.04 0.03
C THR A 889 -27.88 -3.43 -1.37
N ARG A 890 -27.26 -4.50 -1.89
CA ARG A 890 -27.63 -5.13 -3.13
C ARG A 890 -29.08 -5.56 -2.99
N PRO A 891 -29.96 -5.21 -3.94
CA PRO A 891 -31.26 -5.85 -4.03
C PRO A 891 -31.06 -7.37 -4.03
N ASP A 892 -31.93 -8.12 -3.36
CA ASP A 892 -31.90 -9.58 -3.52
C ASP A 892 -32.23 -9.88 -4.98
N TYR A 893 -31.20 -10.31 -5.73
CA TYR A 893 -31.29 -10.51 -7.17
C TYR A 893 -32.38 -11.53 -7.51
N THR A 894 -32.63 -12.49 -6.62
CA THR A 894 -33.69 -13.49 -6.74
C THR A 894 -35.06 -12.80 -6.81
N SER A 895 -35.40 -11.99 -5.81
CA SER A 895 -36.68 -11.27 -5.74
C SER A 895 -36.86 -10.26 -6.88
N GLU A 896 -35.82 -9.49 -7.24
CA GLU A 896 -35.92 -8.51 -8.33
C GLU A 896 -35.99 -9.18 -9.71
N SER A 897 -35.35 -10.33 -9.88
CA SER A 897 -35.45 -11.16 -11.09
C SER A 897 -36.87 -11.73 -11.21
N GLN A 898 -37.39 -12.33 -10.14
CA GLN A 898 -38.76 -12.87 -10.10
C GLN A 898 -39.83 -11.81 -10.43
N ARG A 899 -39.70 -10.57 -9.96
CA ARG A 899 -40.60 -9.46 -10.33
C ARG A 899 -40.65 -9.21 -11.85
N PHE A 900 -39.55 -9.37 -12.56
CA PHE A 900 -39.53 -9.24 -14.02
C PHE A 900 -39.97 -10.52 -14.75
N ARG A 901 -39.62 -11.71 -14.23
CA ARG A 901 -40.15 -13.00 -14.71
C ARG A 901 -41.69 -13.02 -14.72
N VAL A 902 -42.32 -12.54 -13.65
CA VAL A 902 -43.78 -12.34 -13.54
C VAL A 902 -44.33 -11.47 -14.68
N GLN A 903 -43.66 -10.38 -15.04
CA GLN A 903 -44.08 -9.50 -16.14
C GLN A 903 -43.96 -10.21 -17.51
N LEU A 904 -42.81 -10.82 -17.78
CA LEU A 904 -42.53 -11.53 -19.04
C LEU A 904 -43.53 -12.66 -19.28
N ARG A 905 -43.77 -13.50 -18.26
CA ARG A 905 -44.72 -14.62 -18.34
C ARG A 905 -46.17 -14.15 -18.45
N LYS A 906 -46.58 -13.13 -17.67
CA LYS A 906 -47.93 -12.53 -17.75
C LYS A 906 -48.27 -11.94 -19.12
N THR A 907 -47.27 -11.44 -19.84
CA THR A 907 -47.44 -10.90 -21.21
C THR A 907 -47.20 -11.95 -22.30
N GLY A 908 -46.78 -13.17 -21.95
CA GLY A 908 -46.38 -14.19 -22.92
C GLY A 908 -45.21 -13.75 -23.81
N PHE A 909 -44.35 -12.83 -23.35
CA PHE A 909 -43.38 -12.11 -24.20
C PHE A 909 -42.33 -13.02 -24.85
N LEU A 910 -42.13 -14.22 -24.29
CA LEU A 910 -41.13 -15.21 -24.74
C LEU A 910 -41.74 -16.60 -24.96
N ASN A 911 -43.07 -16.71 -25.03
CA ASN A 911 -43.72 -17.98 -25.37
C ASN A 911 -43.86 -18.10 -26.90
N PRO A 912 -43.15 -19.02 -27.57
CA PRO A 912 -43.24 -19.18 -29.02
C PRO A 912 -44.58 -19.77 -29.49
N GLN A 913 -45.36 -20.40 -28.60
CA GLN A 913 -46.66 -21.04 -28.91
C GLN A 913 -47.82 -20.03 -29.08
N ASN A 914 -47.56 -18.85 -29.64
CA ASN A 914 -48.50 -17.71 -29.65
C ASN A 914 -48.67 -17.15 -31.06
N ASP A 915 -49.19 -18.01 -31.95
CA ASP A 915 -49.14 -17.94 -33.42
C ASP A 915 -49.63 -16.64 -34.11
N ASN A 916 -50.31 -15.74 -33.39
CA ASN A 916 -50.86 -14.50 -33.93
C ASN A 916 -50.19 -13.22 -33.39
N ARG A 917 -49.04 -13.33 -32.71
CA ARG A 917 -48.40 -12.18 -32.08
C ARG A 917 -47.67 -11.27 -33.07
N ARG A 918 -47.88 -9.96 -32.95
CA ARG A 918 -47.16 -8.92 -33.71
C ARG A 918 -45.72 -8.77 -33.23
N PHE A 919 -44.84 -8.36 -34.13
CA PHE A 919 -43.42 -8.09 -33.82
C PHE A 919 -43.27 -6.73 -33.11
N GLU A 920 -43.63 -6.71 -31.83
CA GLU A 920 -43.79 -5.50 -31.00
C GLU A 920 -43.04 -5.62 -29.66
N SER A 921 -42.74 -4.46 -29.05
CA SER A 921 -42.03 -4.36 -27.78
C SER A 921 -42.82 -4.92 -26.59
N LEU A 922 -42.16 -5.07 -25.44
CA LEU A 922 -42.80 -5.48 -24.19
C LEU A 922 -43.85 -4.43 -23.77
N GLU A 923 -45.08 -4.89 -23.52
CA GLU A 923 -46.30 -4.09 -23.34
C GLU A 923 -46.81 -3.35 -24.60
N GLY A 924 -46.28 -3.64 -25.81
CA GLY A 924 -46.82 -3.18 -27.09
C GLY A 924 -46.60 -1.69 -27.39
N GLU A 925 -45.63 -1.04 -26.75
CA GLU A 925 -45.38 0.41 -26.88
C GLU A 925 -44.85 0.81 -28.28
N TYR A 926 -44.13 -0.09 -28.95
CA TYR A 926 -43.50 0.17 -30.25
C TYR A 926 -43.61 -1.05 -31.18
N LEU A 927 -43.94 -0.79 -32.45
CA LEU A 927 -43.73 -1.75 -33.53
C LEU A 927 -42.23 -1.84 -33.85
N LEU A 928 -41.68 -3.06 -33.77
CA LEU A 928 -40.25 -3.30 -34.01
C LEU A 928 -39.96 -3.41 -35.51
N SER A 929 -38.77 -2.98 -35.91
CA SER A 929 -38.38 -2.94 -37.33
C SER A 929 -38.18 -4.33 -37.90
N GLU A 930 -38.70 -4.60 -39.11
CA GLU A 930 -38.50 -5.88 -39.80
C GLU A 930 -37.01 -6.26 -39.97
N GLN A 931 -36.10 -5.28 -40.07
CA GLN A 931 -34.64 -5.55 -40.14
C GLN A 931 -34.09 -6.17 -38.84
N LEU A 932 -34.74 -5.94 -37.70
CA LEU A 932 -34.31 -6.44 -36.40
C LEU A 932 -34.41 -7.97 -36.30
N LYS A 933 -35.29 -8.60 -37.11
CA LYS A 933 -35.42 -10.08 -37.22
C LYS A 933 -34.17 -10.77 -37.77
N LYS A 934 -33.28 -10.03 -38.43
CA LYS A 934 -31.97 -10.48 -38.93
C LYS A 934 -30.85 -9.56 -38.46
N PHE A 935 -30.97 -9.01 -37.25
CA PHE A 935 -30.02 -8.02 -36.73
C PHE A 935 -28.59 -8.55 -36.74
N SER A 936 -28.38 -9.78 -36.27
CA SER A 936 -27.04 -10.38 -36.15
C SER A 936 -26.36 -10.58 -37.51
N ASP A 937 -27.10 -11.08 -38.51
CA ASP A 937 -26.61 -11.25 -39.88
C ASP A 937 -26.21 -9.90 -40.49
N LEU A 938 -27.15 -8.94 -40.52
CA LEU A 938 -26.93 -7.61 -41.09
C LEU A 938 -25.78 -6.87 -40.39
N ALA A 939 -25.68 -7.01 -39.06
CA ALA A 939 -24.61 -6.40 -38.27
C ALA A 939 -23.24 -7.05 -38.56
N CYS A 940 -23.21 -8.37 -38.82
CA CYS A 940 -22.02 -9.10 -39.22
C CYS A 940 -21.55 -8.69 -40.64
N GLU A 941 -22.46 -8.66 -41.62
CA GLU A 941 -22.21 -8.16 -42.97
C GLU A 941 -21.62 -6.74 -42.95
N ARG A 942 -22.22 -5.84 -42.16
CA ARG A 942 -21.74 -4.45 -41.96
C ARG A 942 -20.39 -4.34 -41.26
N ARG A 943 -19.97 -5.36 -40.50
CA ARG A 943 -18.61 -5.45 -39.92
C ARG A 943 -17.62 -5.98 -40.95
N ILE A 944 -17.98 -7.01 -41.71
CA ILE A 944 -17.13 -7.57 -42.78
C ILE A 944 -16.90 -6.51 -43.87
N ALA A 945 -17.94 -5.80 -44.31
CA ALA A 945 -17.83 -4.67 -45.24
C ALA A 945 -16.93 -3.56 -44.69
N PHE A 946 -17.04 -3.23 -43.40
CA PHE A 946 -16.18 -2.22 -42.77
C PHE A 946 -14.70 -2.59 -42.75
N ILE A 947 -14.38 -3.85 -42.44
CA ILE A 947 -12.99 -4.34 -42.43
C ILE A 947 -12.42 -4.23 -43.85
N LYS A 948 -13.18 -4.61 -44.88
CA LYS A 948 -12.79 -4.43 -46.29
C LYS A 948 -12.60 -2.96 -46.64
N GLU A 949 -13.62 -2.12 -46.46
CA GLU A 949 -13.55 -0.67 -46.75
C GLU A 949 -12.34 -0.01 -46.07
N THR A 950 -12.10 -0.28 -44.77
CA THR A 950 -11.03 0.35 -43.99
C THR A 950 -9.62 0.03 -44.49
N PHE A 951 -9.42 -1.11 -45.16
CA PHE A 951 -8.09 -1.55 -45.62
C PHE A 951 -7.93 -1.61 -47.15
N GLU A 952 -9.02 -1.69 -47.91
CA GLU A 952 -9.01 -1.73 -49.39
C GLU A 952 -9.23 -0.34 -50.00
N ASN A 953 -10.09 0.52 -49.43
CA ASN A 953 -10.53 1.77 -50.06
C ASN A 953 -10.68 2.93 -49.06
N ASN A 954 -9.79 3.94 -49.13
CA ASN A 954 -9.58 5.05 -48.19
C ASN A 954 -10.78 6.01 -47.90
N LYS A 955 -12.03 5.64 -48.18
CA LYS A 955 -13.26 6.32 -47.74
C LYS A 955 -14.29 5.28 -47.26
N PRO A 956 -14.20 4.79 -46.01
CA PRO A 956 -15.27 3.99 -45.43
C PRO A 956 -16.55 4.80 -45.37
N SER A 957 -17.65 4.18 -45.81
CA SER A 957 -18.99 4.68 -45.60
C SER A 957 -19.36 4.57 -44.11
N LEU A 958 -20.24 5.48 -43.66
CA LEU A 958 -20.94 5.34 -42.39
C LEU A 958 -22.32 4.77 -42.70
N PRO A 959 -22.57 3.45 -42.51
CA PRO A 959 -23.87 2.88 -42.82
C PRO A 959 -24.92 3.47 -41.88
N GLN A 960 -26.10 3.79 -42.41
CA GLN A 960 -27.23 4.14 -41.57
C GLN A 960 -27.51 2.98 -40.60
N PRO A 961 -27.63 3.20 -39.28
CA PRO A 961 -27.83 2.13 -38.29
C PRO A 961 -29.01 1.20 -38.62
N ILE A 962 -28.92 -0.06 -38.23
CA ILE A 962 -30.08 -0.98 -38.30
C ILE A 962 -31.14 -0.42 -37.33
N PRO A 963 -32.32 0.01 -37.79
CA PRO A 963 -33.34 0.60 -36.94
C PRO A 963 -33.98 -0.45 -36.03
N VAL A 964 -34.32 -0.07 -34.79
CA VAL A 964 -34.93 -0.96 -33.80
C VAL A 964 -36.45 -0.91 -33.87
N THR A 965 -37.04 0.26 -34.12
CA THR A 965 -38.48 0.45 -34.33
C THR A 965 -38.77 0.89 -35.76
N GLU A 966 -39.98 0.65 -36.24
CA GLU A 966 -40.41 1.18 -37.55
C GLU A 966 -40.38 2.72 -37.56
N GLN A 967 -40.66 3.38 -36.43
CA GLN A 967 -40.44 4.82 -36.26
C GLN A 967 -38.97 5.26 -36.45
N GLU A 968 -38.00 4.46 -36.02
CA GLU A 968 -36.57 4.75 -36.27
C GLU A 968 -36.21 4.57 -37.76
N LYS A 969 -36.88 3.66 -38.45
CA LYS A 969 -36.72 3.39 -39.90
C LYS A 969 -37.33 4.52 -40.73
N GLU A 970 -38.57 4.91 -40.46
CA GLU A 970 -39.24 6.09 -41.03
C GLU A 970 -38.39 7.36 -40.81
N ALA A 971 -37.96 7.60 -39.57
CA ALA A 971 -37.11 8.74 -39.24
C ALA A 971 -35.67 8.65 -39.76
N ALA A 972 -35.25 7.52 -40.34
CA ALA A 972 -33.98 7.38 -41.06
C ALA A 972 -34.15 7.64 -42.57
N MET A 973 -35.27 7.19 -43.15
CA MET A 973 -35.64 7.46 -44.55
C MET A 973 -36.16 8.89 -44.78
N SER A 974 -36.55 9.62 -43.73
CA SER A 974 -36.99 11.01 -43.81
C SER A 974 -36.01 11.92 -44.55
N GLU A 975 -36.48 12.69 -45.52
CA GLU A 975 -35.68 13.59 -46.38
C GLU A 975 -34.89 14.65 -45.60
N GLU A 976 -35.35 15.02 -44.40
CA GLU A 976 -34.62 15.85 -43.44
C GLU A 976 -33.24 15.31 -43.04
N LYS A 977 -32.98 14.01 -43.24
CA LYS A 977 -31.73 13.33 -42.87
C LYS A 977 -30.98 12.70 -44.04
N MET A 978 -31.56 12.69 -45.25
CA MET A 978 -30.85 12.26 -46.45
C MET A 978 -29.61 13.13 -46.70
N SER A 979 -28.50 12.48 -47.05
CA SER A 979 -27.25 13.14 -47.43
C SER A 979 -27.38 13.85 -48.78
N LYS A 980 -26.44 14.74 -49.08
CA LYS A 980 -26.37 15.40 -50.40
C LYS A 980 -26.31 14.41 -51.56
N ALA A 981 -25.69 13.24 -51.40
CA ALA A 981 -25.62 12.23 -52.45
C ALA A 981 -26.97 11.53 -52.68
N GLU A 982 -27.66 11.15 -51.60
CA GLU A 982 -29.00 10.55 -51.67
C GLU A 982 -30.03 11.54 -52.23
N LEU A 983 -30.03 12.80 -51.75
CA LEU A 983 -30.88 13.87 -52.30
C LEU A 983 -30.65 14.07 -53.80
N LEU A 984 -29.39 14.12 -54.25
CA LEU A 984 -29.06 14.22 -55.67
C LEU A 984 -29.53 13.01 -56.48
N ALA A 985 -29.46 11.79 -55.92
CA ALA A 985 -29.96 10.58 -56.60
C ALA A 985 -31.48 10.64 -56.77
N THR A 986 -32.23 10.96 -55.71
CA THR A 986 -33.70 11.10 -55.75
C THR A 986 -34.15 12.21 -56.70
N ILE A 987 -33.52 13.38 -56.65
CA ILE A 987 -33.82 14.51 -57.56
C ILE A 987 -33.56 14.10 -59.03
N ASN A 988 -32.42 13.46 -59.33
CA ASN A 988 -32.14 13.00 -60.70
C ASN A 988 -33.11 11.90 -61.16
N SER A 989 -33.60 11.05 -60.25
CA SER A 989 -34.60 10.03 -60.55
C SER A 989 -35.98 10.64 -60.88
N LEU A 990 -36.40 11.69 -60.18
CA LEU A 990 -37.68 12.37 -60.45
C LEU A 990 -37.58 13.30 -61.66
N LEU A 991 -36.43 13.92 -61.91
CA LEU A 991 -36.15 14.63 -63.17
C LEU A 991 -36.14 13.71 -64.39
N ALA A 992 -36.06 12.38 -64.22
CA ALA A 992 -36.15 11.43 -65.31
C ALA A 992 -37.58 11.24 -65.84
N SER A 993 -38.62 11.50 -65.02
CA SER A 993 -40.03 11.46 -65.44
C SER A 993 -40.62 12.81 -65.85
N ILE A 994 -40.03 13.95 -65.46
CA ILE A 994 -40.51 15.30 -65.87
C ILE A 994 -40.25 15.58 -67.35
N ASN A 995 -41.13 16.36 -67.98
CA ASN A 995 -41.04 16.76 -69.39
C ASN A 995 -39.73 17.52 -69.76
N ILE A 996 -39.25 17.37 -71.00
CA ILE A 996 -37.88 17.78 -71.40
C ILE A 996 -37.67 19.31 -71.30
N SER A 997 -38.72 20.09 -71.56
CA SER A 997 -38.77 21.54 -71.38
C SER A 997 -38.29 22.00 -69.99
N ASP A 998 -38.79 21.35 -68.95
CA ASP A 998 -38.68 21.81 -67.57
C ASP A 998 -37.41 21.34 -66.87
N ARG A 999 -36.82 20.23 -67.34
CA ARG A 999 -35.46 19.81 -66.94
C ARG A 999 -34.41 20.91 -67.14
N SER A 1000 -34.65 21.85 -68.06
CA SER A 1000 -33.76 23.01 -68.29
C SER A 1000 -33.61 23.92 -67.06
N LYS A 1001 -34.65 24.03 -66.22
CA LYS A 1001 -34.70 24.87 -65.01
C LYS A 1001 -33.78 24.35 -63.89
N TYR A 1002 -33.53 23.04 -63.86
CA TYR A 1002 -32.86 22.35 -62.75
C TYR A 1002 -31.37 22.04 -62.98
N ARG A 1003 -30.65 22.93 -63.69
CA ARG A 1003 -29.19 22.80 -63.88
C ARG A 1003 -28.39 23.11 -62.60
N GLY A 1004 -27.17 22.57 -62.53
CA GLY A 1004 -26.18 22.92 -61.48
C GLY A 1004 -26.36 22.24 -60.12
N LEU A 1005 -27.21 21.22 -59.99
CA LEU A 1005 -27.57 20.58 -58.71
C LEU A 1005 -26.38 20.21 -57.82
N GLN A 1006 -25.28 19.69 -58.39
CA GLN A 1006 -24.08 19.31 -57.63
C GLN A 1006 -23.46 20.48 -56.83
N GLN A 1007 -23.71 21.74 -57.22
CA GLN A 1007 -23.18 22.92 -56.54
C GLN A 1007 -24.04 23.37 -55.34
N LYS A 1008 -25.32 22.96 -55.27
CA LYS A 1008 -26.29 23.43 -54.26
C LYS A 1008 -26.12 22.74 -52.90
N ASN A 1009 -26.59 23.37 -51.82
CA ASN A 1009 -26.54 22.82 -50.46
C ASN A 1009 -27.76 21.91 -50.15
N CYS A 1010 -27.76 21.20 -49.02
CA CYS A 1010 -28.83 20.23 -48.71
C CYS A 1010 -30.22 20.85 -48.59
N ASN A 1011 -30.34 22.09 -48.08
CA ASN A 1011 -31.64 22.78 -47.96
C ASN A 1011 -32.16 23.17 -49.34
N GLN A 1012 -31.31 23.77 -50.17
CA GLN A 1012 -31.61 24.11 -51.57
C GLN A 1012 -31.98 22.88 -52.41
N LEU A 1013 -31.40 21.71 -52.10
CA LEU A 1013 -31.76 20.46 -52.76
C LEU A 1013 -33.13 19.94 -52.29
N ARG A 1014 -33.52 20.15 -51.02
CA ARG A 1014 -34.88 19.82 -50.53
C ARG A 1014 -35.94 20.77 -51.10
N GLU A 1015 -35.65 22.06 -51.15
CA GLU A 1015 -36.50 23.07 -51.83
C GLU A 1015 -36.75 22.68 -53.29
N ILE A 1016 -35.72 22.20 -53.99
CA ILE A 1016 -35.82 21.69 -55.37
C ILE A 1016 -36.57 20.36 -55.45
N LEU A 1017 -36.34 19.43 -54.51
CA LEU A 1017 -37.04 18.15 -54.45
C LEU A 1017 -38.56 18.35 -54.25
N GLN A 1018 -38.94 19.30 -53.40
CA GLN A 1018 -40.34 19.68 -53.22
C GLN A 1018 -40.89 20.34 -54.49
N SER A 1019 -40.23 21.37 -55.03
CA SER A 1019 -40.62 22.02 -56.28
C SER A 1019 -40.75 21.07 -57.49
N ILE A 1020 -40.06 19.92 -57.46
CA ILE A 1020 -40.15 18.85 -58.47
C ILE A 1020 -41.41 18.00 -58.28
N ARG A 1021 -41.82 17.73 -57.04
CA ARG A 1021 -43.10 17.06 -56.72
C ARG A 1021 -44.29 17.97 -56.97
N ASP A 1022 -44.19 19.23 -56.56
CA ASP A 1022 -45.23 20.24 -56.82
C ASP A 1022 -45.52 20.35 -58.33
N LEU A 1023 -44.54 20.08 -59.21
CA LEU A 1023 -44.72 20.02 -60.68
C LEU A 1023 -45.21 18.67 -61.22
N GLN A 1024 -45.16 17.60 -60.45
CA GLN A 1024 -45.69 16.27 -60.79
C GLN A 1024 -47.14 16.13 -60.32
N ASP A 1025 -47.45 16.59 -59.12
CA ASP A 1025 -48.82 16.62 -58.59
C ASP A 1025 -49.75 17.50 -59.47
N ASN A 1026 -49.21 18.57 -60.09
CA ASN A 1026 -49.89 19.40 -61.10
C ASN A 1026 -49.92 18.79 -62.52
N GLN A 1027 -49.55 17.52 -62.71
CA GLN A 1027 -49.64 16.79 -64.00
C GLN A 1027 -50.56 15.56 -63.94
N ASP A 1028 -51.06 15.19 -62.75
CA ASP A 1028 -51.93 14.02 -62.53
C ASP A 1028 -53.41 14.41 -62.20
N GLU A 1029 -53.79 15.69 -62.30
CA GLU A 1029 -55.23 16.06 -62.31
C GLU A 1029 -55.87 15.64 -63.66
N PRO A 1030 -56.96 14.84 -63.66
CA PRO A 1030 -57.65 14.48 -64.88
C PRO A 1030 -58.49 15.65 -65.42
N GLU A 1031 -58.51 15.81 -66.74
CA GLU A 1031 -59.43 16.71 -67.43
C GLU A 1031 -60.86 16.13 -67.36
N ASP A 1032 -61.67 16.57 -66.39
CA ASP A 1032 -63.11 16.27 -66.34
C ASP A 1032 -63.84 16.99 -67.50
N GLU A 1033 -64.24 16.23 -68.53
CA GLU A 1033 -65.04 16.76 -69.64
C GLU A 1033 -66.50 17.02 -69.21
N SER A 1034 -66.90 18.29 -69.35
CA SER A 1034 -68.29 18.75 -69.54
C SER A 1034 -69.32 18.54 -68.43
N GLU A 1035 -69.93 19.65 -67.98
CA GLU A 1035 -71.36 19.87 -68.28
C GLU A 1035 -71.64 21.38 -68.45
N SER A 1036 -72.85 21.75 -68.87
CA SER A 1036 -73.11 22.98 -69.64
C SER A 1036 -74.08 23.99 -68.98
N GLU A 1037 -74.06 25.22 -69.52
CA GLU A 1037 -75.15 26.21 -69.47
C GLU A 1037 -75.65 26.73 -68.09
N THR A 1038 -75.39 27.99 -67.78
CA THR A 1038 -76.40 29.06 -68.00
C THR A 1038 -75.80 30.47 -67.80
N GLU A 1039 -76.49 31.49 -68.32
CA GLU A 1039 -76.03 32.88 -68.42
C GLU A 1039 -76.34 33.72 -67.16
N ASN A 1040 -75.43 34.62 -66.77
CA ASN A 1040 -75.65 36.08 -66.56
C ASN A 1040 -74.33 36.78 -66.16
#